data_AF-A0A849U4U7-F1
#
_entry.id   AF-A0A849U4U7-F1
#
_cell.length_a   1.000
_cell.length_b   1.000
_cell.length_c   1.000
_cell.angle_alpha   90.00
_cell.angle_beta   90.00
_cell.angle_gamma   90.00
#
_symmetry.space_group_name_H-M   'P 1'
#
loop_
_entity.id
_entity.type
_entity.pdbx_description
1 polymer ?
#
loop_
_entity_poly.entity_id
_entity_poly.type
_entity_poly.pdbx_seq_one_letter_code
_entity_poly.pdbx_strand_id
1 'polypeptide(L)'
;KAGADVINVAGNTGGTGAAAVTSLKNSGRSPEIGIAEVHQALAVNGLRDKVVLRCSGAHQSGTDVVKSAILGADSFEFGTTALMMLRCVMAKNCNIKCPAGLTTAHEEFKGDPRVLAQYFMNLAHEVREILASLGYKSLRDIRGKTDLLHLINHPTMVGQLDLTKMLAQVNEVKIAKPIYLEANFNVDNQVIEQVKAGLLAGKRQIVIEGEGFKLSNCAKTVGGQTAIDIERLLAYQLSEQELAKSPIIYTNQHGRRYLAPDSVVIRTTGSAGQSYAAFLNDGMRLEHLGTCNDGVGKSACGGTLVVESPGGGIKTPGNNVLIGNFALFGATGGKAFINGEAGDRFAVRNSGAMAVVEGVGDFACEYMTNGAVLNIGGFGKGFCNGMSGGNAYQYDPENRLEDLYDKTSVELHSLAEDTDTARAHEQFILYMLEQHAEHANSSKARNLINNWANERQHFKFALPLWLYKTQTAKYLQQSLDRKEIIEELSVELARQQIEQVKQAYKTAEPLFNGAIPGYGTVDTKLTYKLVNSYAVLEKAQQVARDMLKTLPEAERTTAHIEAAARKLIIERPRKVQEALVKNTREAYSNYSDDHLAILLADKRLNDYKTALINRSVQSIYSIGSTAWIIEQDNINRNALSGIPGIEEYLAGLVGLDIAQSMISSVA
;
A
#
# COMPACT_ATOMS: atom_id res chain seq x y z
N LYS A 1 -11.25 8.96 26.75
CA LYS A 1 -10.89 10.40 26.90
C LYS A 1 -10.50 11.02 25.56
N ALA A 2 -9.63 10.38 24.77
CA ALA A 2 -9.17 10.87 23.47
C ALA A 2 -10.10 10.57 22.26
N GLY A 3 -11.41 10.35 22.50
CA GLY A 3 -12.38 10.10 21.41
C GLY A 3 -12.38 8.70 20.77
N ALA A 4 -11.72 7.70 21.37
CA ALA A 4 -11.79 6.32 20.86
C ALA A 4 -13.12 5.63 21.26
N ASP A 5 -13.76 4.97 20.30
CA ASP A 5 -14.98 4.17 20.52
C ASP A 5 -14.68 2.71 20.91
N VAL A 6 -13.52 2.20 20.48
CA VAL A 6 -13.09 0.82 20.71
C VAL A 6 -11.66 0.82 21.23
N ILE A 7 -11.42 0.05 22.29
CA ILE A 7 -10.07 -0.26 22.77
C ILE A 7 -9.84 -1.75 22.54
N ASN A 8 -8.86 -2.10 21.73
CA ASN A 8 -8.48 -3.49 21.50
C ASN A 8 -7.29 -3.89 22.38
N VAL A 9 -7.46 -4.92 23.21
CA VAL A 9 -6.40 -5.51 24.02
C VAL A 9 -5.94 -6.80 23.33
N ALA A 10 -4.78 -6.74 22.67
CA ALA A 10 -4.16 -7.88 22.01
C ALA A 10 -3.11 -8.53 22.91
N GLY A 11 -3.24 -9.84 23.13
CA GLY A 11 -2.29 -10.62 23.92
C GLY A 11 -1.00 -10.97 23.17
N ASN A 12 0.00 -11.47 23.89
CA ASN A 12 1.28 -11.95 23.35
C ASN A 12 1.18 -13.19 22.45
N THR A 13 0.02 -13.85 22.40
CA THR A 13 -0.23 -15.07 21.60
C THR A 13 -0.83 -14.78 20.22
N GLY A 14 -0.91 -13.51 19.82
CA GLY A 14 -1.40 -13.09 18.52
C GLY A 14 -0.61 -13.70 17.35
N GLY A 15 -1.31 -14.03 16.27
CA GLY A 15 -0.69 -14.49 15.03
C GLY A 15 0.00 -13.35 14.27
N THR A 16 0.99 -13.67 13.44
CA THR A 16 1.62 -12.73 12.50
C THR A 16 1.94 -13.43 11.18
N GLY A 17 1.97 -12.66 10.09
CA GLY A 17 2.51 -13.12 8.81
C GLY A 17 4.04 -13.16 8.80
N ALA A 18 4.69 -12.21 9.49
CA ALA A 18 6.14 -12.09 9.61
C ALA A 18 6.50 -11.28 10.87
N ALA A 19 7.38 -11.79 11.72
CA ALA A 19 7.98 -11.04 12.82
C ALA A 19 9.29 -11.69 13.25
N ALA A 20 10.14 -10.92 13.94
CA ALA A 20 11.32 -11.48 14.60
C ALA A 20 10.91 -12.51 15.66
N VAL A 21 11.63 -13.64 15.72
CA VAL A 21 11.38 -14.71 16.70
C VAL A 21 11.50 -14.20 18.12
N THR A 22 12.43 -13.27 18.37
CA THR A 22 12.61 -12.62 19.68
C THR A 22 11.36 -11.86 20.11
N SER A 23 10.73 -11.09 19.22
CA SER A 23 9.47 -10.39 19.51
C SER A 23 8.33 -11.38 19.79
N LEU A 24 8.23 -12.46 19.01
CA LEU A 24 7.19 -13.48 19.20
C LEU A 24 7.27 -14.22 20.53
N LYS A 25 8.48 -14.35 21.08
CA LYS A 25 8.70 -15.10 22.32
C LYS A 25 8.72 -14.21 23.55
N ASN A 26 9.20 -12.98 23.42
CA ASN A 26 9.61 -12.17 24.57
C ASN A 26 8.89 -10.81 24.68
N SER A 27 7.99 -10.49 23.75
CA SER A 27 7.24 -9.22 23.78
C SER A 27 5.75 -9.45 24.02
N GLY A 28 5.14 -8.60 24.85
CA GLY A 28 3.72 -8.67 25.21
C GLY A 28 3.46 -9.41 26.54
N ARG A 29 2.19 -9.38 26.97
CA ARG A 29 1.68 -10.07 28.17
C ARG A 29 0.43 -10.88 27.81
N SER A 30 -0.02 -11.73 28.73
CA SER A 30 -1.25 -12.50 28.50
C SER A 30 -2.46 -11.54 28.38
N PRO A 31 -3.40 -11.85 27.48
CA PRO A 31 -4.55 -10.99 27.22
C PRO A 31 -5.44 -10.84 28.46
N GLU A 32 -5.57 -11.88 29.29
CA GLU A 32 -6.42 -11.88 30.49
C GLU A 32 -6.07 -10.76 31.46
N ILE A 33 -4.77 -10.54 31.69
CA ILE A 33 -4.26 -9.46 32.57
C ILE A 33 -4.66 -8.10 31.99
N GLY A 34 -4.42 -7.90 30.69
CA GLY A 34 -4.70 -6.62 30.03
C GLY A 34 -6.20 -6.30 29.96
N ILE A 35 -7.06 -7.30 29.71
CA ILE A 35 -8.51 -7.11 29.68
C ILE A 35 -9.02 -6.68 31.05
N ALA A 36 -8.62 -7.40 32.11
CA ALA A 36 -9.02 -7.08 33.46
C ALA A 36 -8.54 -5.69 33.87
N GLU A 37 -7.28 -5.35 33.63
CA GLU A 37 -6.70 -4.05 33.96
C GLU A 37 -7.43 -2.90 33.26
N VAL A 38 -7.67 -3.02 31.95
CA VAL A 38 -8.37 -1.99 31.18
C VAL A 38 -9.83 -1.89 31.61
N HIS A 39 -10.52 -3.01 31.83
CA HIS A 39 -11.90 -3.01 32.32
C HIS A 39 -11.99 -2.30 33.68
N GLN A 40 -11.14 -2.69 34.63
CA GLN A 40 -11.13 -2.14 35.98
C GLN A 40 -10.83 -0.64 35.96
N ALA A 41 -9.79 -0.22 35.23
CA ALA A 41 -9.40 1.18 35.12
C ALA A 41 -10.50 2.05 34.50
N LEU A 42 -11.16 1.56 33.43
CA LEU A 42 -12.27 2.29 32.81
C LEU A 42 -13.50 2.36 33.73
N ALA A 43 -13.78 1.30 34.48
CA ALA A 43 -14.94 1.22 35.37
C ALA A 43 -14.84 2.21 36.53
N VAL A 44 -13.70 2.26 37.22
CA VAL A 44 -13.49 3.19 38.35
C VAL A 44 -13.42 4.66 37.94
N ASN A 45 -13.11 4.93 36.66
CA ASN A 45 -13.05 6.29 36.10
C ASN A 45 -14.36 6.73 35.43
N GLY A 46 -15.41 5.90 35.45
CA GLY A 46 -16.68 6.17 34.79
C GLY A 46 -16.58 6.34 33.27
N LEU A 47 -15.65 5.62 32.65
CA LEU A 47 -15.42 5.61 31.21
C LEU A 47 -15.84 4.28 30.55
N ARG A 48 -16.24 3.27 31.33
CA ARG A 48 -16.48 1.92 30.82
C ARG A 48 -17.64 1.83 29.82
N ASP A 49 -18.68 2.63 29.99
CA ASP A 49 -19.79 2.69 29.03
C ASP A 49 -19.46 3.44 27.73
N LYS A 50 -18.33 4.16 27.68
CA LYS A 50 -17.93 4.97 26.52
C LYS A 50 -17.26 4.16 25.42
N VAL A 51 -16.75 2.98 25.76
CA VAL A 51 -15.88 2.21 24.87
C VAL A 51 -16.31 0.75 24.83
N VAL A 52 -16.26 0.17 23.64
CA VAL A 52 -16.30 -1.27 23.47
C VAL A 52 -14.90 -1.81 23.78
N LEU A 53 -14.78 -2.64 24.82
CA LEU A 53 -13.52 -3.32 25.11
C LEU A 53 -13.42 -4.58 24.26
N ARG A 54 -12.57 -4.54 23.25
CA ARG A 54 -12.31 -5.67 22.36
C ARG A 54 -11.08 -6.45 22.84
N CYS A 55 -11.13 -7.78 22.72
CA CYS A 55 -10.05 -8.66 23.09
C CYS A 55 -9.56 -9.49 21.90
N SER A 56 -8.25 -9.55 21.70
CA SER A 56 -7.56 -10.48 20.80
C SER A 56 -6.73 -11.46 21.64
N GLY A 57 -7.37 -12.52 22.13
CA GLY A 57 -6.77 -13.50 23.04
C GLY A 57 -6.37 -14.83 22.41
N ALA A 58 -6.22 -14.89 21.08
CA ALA A 58 -6.10 -16.14 20.32
C ALA A 58 -7.24 -17.14 20.60
N HIS A 59 -8.46 -16.62 20.76
CA HIS A 59 -9.66 -17.40 21.10
C HIS A 59 -9.93 -18.54 20.10
N GLN A 60 -10.33 -19.69 20.63
CA GLN A 60 -10.61 -20.90 19.84
C GLN A 60 -11.99 -21.49 20.15
N SER A 61 -12.51 -21.23 21.36
CA SER A 61 -13.71 -21.87 21.90
C SER A 61 -14.66 -20.87 22.55
N GLY A 62 -15.90 -21.29 22.80
CA GLY A 62 -16.89 -20.51 23.51
C GLY A 62 -16.46 -20.23 24.95
N THR A 63 -15.72 -21.15 25.57
CA THR A 63 -15.13 -20.96 26.90
C THR A 63 -14.17 -19.76 26.94
N ASP A 64 -13.34 -19.57 25.91
CA ASP A 64 -12.39 -18.45 25.86
C ASP A 64 -13.12 -17.09 25.78
N VAL A 65 -14.21 -17.05 25.02
CA VAL A 65 -15.10 -15.90 24.88
C VAL A 65 -15.75 -15.57 26.22
N VAL A 66 -16.34 -16.56 26.89
CA VAL A 66 -17.02 -16.36 28.17
C VAL A 66 -16.04 -15.90 29.25
N LYS A 67 -14.85 -16.52 29.35
CA LYS A 67 -13.81 -16.07 30.29
C LYS A 67 -13.39 -14.62 30.03
N SER A 68 -13.17 -14.26 28.77
CA SER A 68 -12.81 -12.89 28.40
C SER A 68 -13.93 -11.89 28.69
N ALA A 69 -15.20 -12.30 28.51
CA ALA A 69 -16.37 -11.50 28.88
C ALA A 69 -16.43 -11.26 30.38
N ILE A 70 -16.21 -12.31 31.19
CA ILE A 70 -16.15 -12.22 32.66
C ILE A 70 -15.06 -11.24 33.11
N LEU A 71 -13.88 -11.28 32.47
CA LEU A 71 -12.80 -10.34 32.74
C LEU A 71 -13.09 -8.90 32.27
N GLY A 72 -14.13 -8.71 31.45
CA GLY A 72 -14.67 -7.40 31.12
C GLY A 72 -14.73 -7.06 29.63
N ALA A 73 -14.45 -7.98 28.71
CA ALA A 73 -14.55 -7.73 27.26
C ALA A 73 -16.01 -7.67 26.76
N ASP A 74 -16.27 -6.83 25.76
CA ASP A 74 -17.55 -6.75 25.04
C ASP A 74 -17.49 -7.41 23.64
N SER A 75 -16.30 -7.51 23.05
CA SER A 75 -16.08 -7.97 21.67
C SER A 75 -14.82 -8.85 21.59
N PHE A 76 -14.81 -9.81 20.65
CA PHE A 76 -13.80 -10.88 20.59
C PHE A 76 -13.26 -11.01 19.17
N GLU A 77 -11.93 -11.00 19.01
CA GLU A 77 -11.26 -11.13 17.71
C GLU A 77 -10.69 -12.53 17.49
N PHE A 78 -10.94 -13.07 16.29
CA PHE A 78 -10.47 -14.37 15.86
C PHE A 78 -9.57 -14.21 14.63
N GLY A 79 -8.27 -14.43 14.80
CA GLY A 79 -7.29 -14.44 13.72
C GLY A 79 -6.97 -15.87 13.28
N THR A 80 -6.07 -16.52 14.01
CA THR A 80 -5.55 -17.86 13.69
C THR A 80 -6.65 -18.90 13.49
N THR A 81 -7.62 -19.00 14.40
CA THR A 81 -8.70 -20.00 14.29
C THR A 81 -9.58 -19.76 13.07
N ALA A 82 -9.89 -18.50 12.75
CA ALA A 82 -10.61 -18.15 11.53
C ALA A 82 -9.81 -18.57 10.28
N LEU A 83 -8.50 -18.32 10.26
CA LEU A 83 -7.63 -18.78 9.18
C LEU A 83 -7.58 -20.31 9.07
N MET A 84 -7.64 -21.05 10.19
CA MET A 84 -7.70 -22.52 10.19
C MET A 84 -8.99 -23.05 9.57
N MET A 85 -10.13 -22.42 9.84
CA MET A 85 -11.40 -22.74 9.15
C MET A 85 -11.34 -22.44 7.65
N LEU A 86 -10.48 -21.50 7.26
CA LEU A 86 -10.14 -21.20 5.87
C LEU A 86 -8.94 -22.01 5.34
N ARG A 87 -8.66 -23.18 5.94
CA ARG A 87 -7.65 -24.19 5.55
C ARG A 87 -6.22 -23.95 6.01
N CYS A 88 -5.94 -22.97 6.88
CA CYS A 88 -4.61 -22.86 7.46
C CYS A 88 -4.22 -24.18 8.15
N VAL A 89 -3.08 -24.76 7.75
CA VAL A 89 -2.52 -25.98 8.33
C VAL A 89 -1.42 -25.70 9.36
N MET A 90 -1.30 -24.43 9.80
CA MET A 90 -0.31 -24.00 10.78
C MET A 90 1.15 -24.33 10.42
N ALA A 91 1.49 -24.29 9.13
CA ALA A 91 2.84 -24.55 8.63
C ALA A 91 3.89 -23.51 9.05
N LYS A 92 3.47 -22.36 9.62
CA LYS A 92 4.34 -21.24 10.04
C LYS A 92 5.29 -20.73 8.94
N ASN A 93 4.85 -20.83 7.69
CA ASN A 93 5.62 -20.45 6.51
C ASN A 93 4.96 -19.27 5.76
N CYS A 94 4.26 -18.40 6.50
CA CYS A 94 3.39 -17.36 5.95
C CYS A 94 4.17 -16.30 5.15
N ASN A 95 5.39 -16.00 5.57
CA ASN A 95 6.31 -15.04 4.96
C ASN A 95 7.12 -15.60 3.79
N ILE A 96 7.03 -16.91 3.51
CA ILE A 96 7.80 -17.57 2.43
C ILE A 96 6.84 -18.14 1.39
N LYS A 97 6.11 -19.22 1.72
CA LYS A 97 5.16 -19.86 0.81
C LYS A 97 4.09 -20.61 1.60
N CYS A 98 2.85 -20.12 1.54
CA CYS A 98 1.72 -20.76 2.18
C CYS A 98 1.32 -22.06 1.43
N PRO A 99 1.36 -23.24 2.08
CA PRO A 99 0.88 -24.47 1.45
C PRO A 99 -0.65 -24.54 1.33
N ALA A 100 -1.36 -23.71 2.09
CA ALA A 100 -2.82 -23.67 2.12
C ALA A 100 -3.45 -22.63 1.18
N GLY A 101 -2.65 -21.81 0.50
CA GLY A 101 -3.18 -20.79 -0.42
C GLY A 101 -3.69 -19.51 0.25
N LEU A 102 -3.34 -19.24 1.53
CA LEU A 102 -3.83 -18.07 2.28
C LEU A 102 -2.96 -16.82 2.13
N THR A 103 -1.64 -16.93 2.34
CA THR A 103 -0.69 -15.82 2.19
C THR A 103 0.09 -15.98 0.88
N THR A 104 -0.63 -16.06 -0.23
CA THR A 104 -0.10 -16.21 -1.59
C THR A 104 -1.09 -15.58 -2.59
N ALA A 105 -0.92 -15.84 -3.88
CA ALA A 105 -1.82 -15.36 -4.93
C ALA A 105 -3.28 -15.81 -4.68
N HIS A 106 -4.24 -14.90 -4.91
CA HIS A 106 -5.65 -15.10 -4.57
C HIS A 106 -6.32 -16.29 -5.29
N GLU A 107 -5.82 -16.68 -6.46
CA GLU A 107 -6.32 -17.83 -7.24
C GLU A 107 -6.12 -19.17 -6.53
N GLU A 108 -5.17 -19.23 -5.58
CA GLU A 108 -4.91 -20.43 -4.78
C GLU A 108 -5.82 -20.59 -3.58
N PHE A 109 -6.56 -19.53 -3.24
CA PHE A 109 -7.45 -19.58 -2.12
C PHE A 109 -8.61 -20.54 -2.42
N LYS A 110 -8.63 -21.65 -1.68
CA LYS A 110 -9.68 -22.69 -1.76
C LYS A 110 -10.46 -22.77 -0.45
N GLY A 111 -10.51 -21.69 0.31
CA GLY A 111 -11.30 -21.60 1.53
C GLY A 111 -12.79 -21.54 1.21
N ASP A 112 -13.61 -22.14 2.07
CA ASP A 112 -15.06 -22.10 1.96
C ASP A 112 -15.61 -21.16 3.06
N PRO A 113 -16.19 -20.00 2.69
CA PRO A 113 -16.73 -19.07 3.68
C PRO A 113 -17.84 -19.70 4.53
N ARG A 114 -18.53 -20.75 4.04
CA ARG A 114 -19.57 -21.47 4.79
C ARG A 114 -18.98 -22.25 5.96
N VAL A 115 -17.76 -22.77 5.83
CA VAL A 115 -17.06 -23.47 6.93
C VAL A 115 -16.73 -22.48 8.04
N LEU A 116 -16.24 -21.28 7.67
CA LEU A 116 -15.99 -20.21 8.64
C LEU A 116 -17.28 -19.75 9.32
N ALA A 117 -18.37 -19.59 8.56
CA ALA A 117 -19.68 -19.25 9.12
C ALA A 117 -20.17 -20.33 10.09
N GLN A 118 -20.06 -21.61 9.72
CA GLN A 118 -20.46 -22.72 10.58
C GLN A 118 -19.65 -22.76 11.88
N TYR A 119 -18.34 -22.50 11.82
CA TYR A 119 -17.50 -22.37 13.02
C TYR A 119 -18.04 -21.29 13.97
N PHE A 120 -18.34 -20.09 13.47
CA PHE A 120 -18.90 -19.02 14.32
C PHE A 120 -20.30 -19.35 14.86
N MET A 121 -21.13 -20.06 14.09
CA MET A 121 -22.44 -20.54 14.56
C MET A 121 -22.30 -21.56 15.70
N ASN A 122 -21.36 -22.50 15.58
CA ASN A 122 -21.07 -23.49 16.62
C ASN A 122 -20.48 -22.81 17.86
N LEU A 123 -19.53 -21.89 17.68
CA LEU A 123 -18.94 -21.09 18.74
C LEU A 123 -20.02 -20.31 19.51
N ALA A 124 -20.91 -19.63 18.79
CA ALA A 124 -22.02 -18.90 19.41
C ALA A 124 -22.99 -19.85 20.12
N HIS A 125 -23.16 -21.08 19.64
CA HIS A 125 -23.95 -22.11 20.33
C HIS A 125 -23.31 -22.50 21.66
N GLU A 126 -22.02 -22.84 21.66
CA GLU A 126 -21.26 -23.19 22.87
C GLU A 126 -21.30 -22.04 23.91
N VAL A 127 -21.13 -20.79 23.46
CA VAL A 127 -21.26 -19.62 24.35
C VAL A 127 -22.63 -19.57 25.03
N ARG A 128 -23.71 -19.81 24.30
CA ARG A 128 -25.08 -19.81 24.87
C ARG A 128 -25.29 -20.97 25.84
N GLU A 129 -24.74 -22.15 25.56
CA GLU A 129 -24.80 -23.30 26.47
C GLU A 129 -24.08 -22.99 27.78
N ILE A 130 -22.88 -22.40 27.72
CA ILE A 130 -22.13 -22.00 28.90
C ILE A 130 -22.89 -20.93 29.68
N LEU A 131 -23.41 -19.89 29.02
CA LEU A 131 -24.22 -18.85 29.66
C LEU A 131 -25.45 -19.43 30.37
N ALA A 132 -26.17 -20.35 29.70
CA ALA A 132 -27.32 -21.02 30.28
C ALA A 132 -26.92 -21.85 31.52
N SER A 133 -25.78 -22.54 31.49
CA SER A 133 -25.26 -23.29 32.64
C SER A 133 -24.89 -22.40 33.83
N LEU A 134 -24.42 -21.18 33.55
CA LEU A 134 -24.13 -20.16 34.58
C LEU A 134 -25.38 -19.39 35.05
N GLY A 135 -26.55 -19.62 34.42
CA GLY A 135 -27.80 -18.94 34.76
C GLY A 135 -27.97 -17.54 34.16
N TYR A 136 -27.21 -17.20 33.11
CA TYR A 136 -27.22 -15.88 32.46
C TYR A 136 -27.79 -15.92 31.05
N LYS A 137 -28.37 -14.80 30.60
CA LYS A 137 -29.02 -14.70 29.27
C LYS A 137 -28.13 -14.05 28.21
N SER A 138 -27.08 -13.33 28.61
CA SER A 138 -26.19 -12.64 27.69
C SER A 138 -24.77 -12.50 28.22
N LEU A 139 -23.80 -12.35 27.31
CA LEU A 139 -22.41 -12.00 27.63
C LEU A 139 -22.30 -10.67 28.39
N ARG A 140 -23.24 -9.74 28.15
CA ARG A 140 -23.27 -8.45 28.84
C ARG A 140 -23.59 -8.59 30.32
N ASP A 141 -24.42 -9.57 30.70
CA ASP A 141 -24.82 -9.79 32.08
C ASP A 141 -23.70 -10.34 32.96
N ILE A 142 -22.72 -11.03 32.35
CA ILE A 142 -21.54 -11.58 33.03
C ILE A 142 -20.32 -10.67 32.96
N ARG A 143 -20.43 -9.51 32.32
CA ARG A 143 -19.32 -8.58 32.11
C ARG A 143 -18.75 -8.09 33.44
N GLY A 144 -17.47 -8.35 33.69
CA GLY A 144 -16.80 -7.95 34.93
C GLY A 144 -17.17 -8.80 36.16
N LYS A 145 -17.98 -9.85 36.00
CA LYS A 145 -18.41 -10.73 37.11
C LYS A 145 -17.35 -11.78 37.43
N THR A 146 -16.19 -11.31 37.88
CA THR A 146 -15.01 -12.15 38.13
C THR A 146 -15.20 -13.19 39.23
N ASP A 147 -16.25 -13.06 40.04
CA ASP A 147 -16.73 -14.07 41.00
C ASP A 147 -17.15 -15.39 40.32
N LEU A 148 -17.45 -15.37 39.02
CA LEU A 148 -17.73 -16.58 38.23
C LEU A 148 -16.45 -17.37 37.85
N LEU A 149 -15.27 -16.86 38.20
CA LEU A 149 -13.98 -17.53 37.97
C LEU A 149 -13.33 -17.90 39.29
N HIS A 150 -12.87 -19.15 39.38
CA HIS A 150 -12.09 -19.63 40.51
C HIS A 150 -10.80 -20.29 40.03
N LEU A 151 -9.75 -20.15 40.86
CA LEU A 151 -8.51 -20.89 40.66
C LEU A 151 -8.76 -22.38 40.91
N ILE A 152 -8.22 -23.22 40.03
CA ILE A 152 -8.28 -24.67 40.22
C ILE A 152 -7.43 -25.03 41.46
N ASN A 153 -8.05 -25.69 42.43
CA ASN A 153 -7.36 -26.25 43.59
C ASN A 153 -7.04 -27.73 43.31
N HIS A 154 -5.84 -28.02 42.79
CA HIS A 154 -5.43 -29.39 42.44
C HIS A 154 -4.10 -29.79 43.14
N PRO A 155 -3.99 -31.01 43.69
CA PRO A 155 -2.82 -31.44 44.48
C PRO A 155 -1.46 -31.40 43.74
N THR A 156 -1.47 -31.41 42.40
CA THR A 156 -0.26 -31.42 41.56
C THR A 156 0.18 -30.04 41.10
N MET A 157 -0.47 -28.97 41.54
CA MET A 157 -0.13 -27.60 41.14
C MET A 157 1.19 -27.17 41.82
N VAL A 158 2.27 -27.06 41.03
CA VAL A 158 3.59 -26.65 41.49
C VAL A 158 3.75 -25.14 41.25
N GLY A 159 3.43 -24.34 42.26
CA GLY A 159 3.50 -22.88 42.21
C GLY A 159 2.17 -22.21 42.55
N GLN A 160 2.22 -20.94 42.97
CA GLN A 160 1.04 -20.14 43.29
C GLN A 160 1.10 -18.85 42.46
N LEU A 161 0.21 -18.74 41.48
CA LEU A 161 -0.06 -17.46 40.81
C LEU A 161 -1.07 -16.69 41.65
N ASP A 162 -0.70 -15.50 42.12
CA ASP A 162 -1.66 -14.60 42.76
C ASP A 162 -2.46 -13.85 41.68
N LEU A 163 -3.66 -14.35 41.39
CA LEU A 163 -4.59 -13.73 40.44
C LEU A 163 -5.60 -12.81 41.13
N THR A 164 -5.46 -12.53 42.43
CA THR A 164 -6.46 -11.78 43.22
C THR A 164 -6.75 -10.41 42.62
N LYS A 165 -5.71 -9.70 42.16
CA LYS A 165 -5.87 -8.38 41.52
C LYS A 165 -6.57 -8.47 40.17
N MET A 166 -6.25 -9.49 39.36
CA MET A 166 -6.89 -9.70 38.06
C MET A 166 -8.37 -10.05 38.22
N LEU A 167 -8.71 -10.83 39.25
CA LEU A 167 -10.08 -11.24 39.56
C LEU A 167 -10.81 -10.26 40.51
N ALA A 168 -10.24 -9.11 40.81
CA ALA A 168 -10.89 -8.12 41.65
C ALA A 168 -12.14 -7.56 40.96
N GLN A 169 -13.28 -7.61 41.65
CA GLN A 169 -14.46 -6.87 41.24
C GLN A 169 -14.27 -5.39 41.60
N VAL A 170 -14.64 -4.50 40.67
CA VAL A 170 -14.64 -3.06 40.90
C VAL A 170 -16.03 -2.49 40.72
N ASN A 171 -16.40 -1.55 41.57
CA ASN A 171 -17.66 -0.84 41.43
C ASN A 171 -17.57 0.12 40.23
N GLU A 172 -18.40 -0.11 39.23
CA GLU A 172 -18.47 0.74 38.05
C GLU A 172 -19.09 2.10 38.42
N VAL A 173 -18.35 3.18 38.18
CA VAL A 173 -18.86 4.55 38.38
C VAL A 173 -19.74 4.93 37.19
N LYS A 174 -21.05 5.00 37.39
CA LYS A 174 -21.98 5.44 36.34
C LYS A 174 -22.15 6.96 36.37
N ILE A 175 -21.84 7.62 35.26
CA ILE A 175 -22.09 9.05 35.08
C ILE A 175 -23.47 9.20 34.43
N ALA A 176 -24.45 9.76 35.14
CA ALA A 176 -25.83 9.84 34.66
C ALA A 176 -26.01 10.71 33.40
N LYS A 177 -25.24 11.80 33.28
CA LYS A 177 -25.28 12.75 32.15
C LYS A 177 -23.86 13.16 31.75
N PRO A 178 -23.12 12.27 31.08
CA PRO A 178 -21.74 12.56 30.69
C PRO A 178 -21.73 13.64 29.59
N ILE A 179 -20.87 14.65 29.77
CA ILE A 179 -20.56 15.64 28.72
C ILE A 179 -19.29 15.18 28.01
N TYR A 180 -19.36 15.05 26.69
CA TYR A 180 -18.25 14.66 25.84
C TYR A 180 -17.76 15.86 25.06
N LEU A 181 -16.45 15.92 24.85
CA LEU A 181 -15.89 16.85 23.88
C LEU A 181 -16.03 16.22 22.51
N GLU A 182 -17.01 16.69 21.74
CA GLU A 182 -17.23 16.24 20.37
C GLU A 182 -16.21 16.86 19.41
N ALA A 183 -15.96 16.16 18.30
CA ALA A 183 -15.18 16.73 17.21
C ALA A 183 -15.89 17.96 16.63
N ASN A 184 -15.13 19.00 16.30
CA ASN A 184 -15.65 20.23 15.72
C ASN A 184 -15.27 20.30 14.24
N PHE A 185 -16.26 20.10 13.38
CA PHE A 185 -16.13 20.18 11.92
C PHE A 185 -16.83 21.42 11.33
N ASN A 186 -17.05 22.47 12.12
CA ASN A 186 -17.86 23.62 11.69
C ASN A 186 -17.33 24.30 10.42
N VAL A 187 -16.01 24.37 10.24
CA VAL A 187 -15.40 24.95 9.03
C VAL A 187 -15.68 24.04 7.83
N ASP A 188 -15.33 22.76 7.92
CA ASP A 188 -15.57 21.76 6.87
C ASP A 188 -17.05 21.63 6.48
N ASN A 189 -17.96 21.68 7.47
CA ASN A 189 -19.41 21.65 7.22
C ASN A 189 -19.86 22.84 6.36
N GLN A 190 -19.31 24.04 6.59
CA GLN A 190 -19.60 25.21 5.76
C GLN A 190 -19.01 25.09 4.36
N VAL A 191 -17.84 24.46 4.24
CA VAL A 191 -17.18 24.23 2.95
C VAL A 191 -17.98 23.24 2.11
N ILE A 192 -18.32 22.07 2.66
CA ILE A 192 -18.97 21.01 1.89
C ILE A 192 -20.36 21.41 1.38
N GLU A 193 -21.12 22.20 2.16
CA GLU A 193 -22.43 22.69 1.70
C GLU A 193 -22.28 23.64 0.50
N GLN A 194 -21.24 24.49 0.50
CA GLN A 194 -20.94 25.34 -0.66
C GLN A 194 -20.45 24.52 -1.86
N VAL A 195 -19.66 23.46 -1.62
CA VAL A 195 -19.21 22.54 -2.68
C VAL A 195 -20.41 21.84 -3.33
N LYS A 196 -21.31 21.26 -2.53
CA LYS A 196 -22.54 20.61 -3.05
C LYS A 196 -23.38 21.57 -3.86
N ALA A 197 -23.65 22.77 -3.33
CA ALA A 197 -24.42 23.78 -4.03
C ALA A 197 -23.76 24.21 -5.35
N GLY A 198 -22.43 24.37 -5.35
CA GLY A 198 -21.66 24.71 -6.55
C GLY A 198 -21.67 23.61 -7.61
N LEU A 199 -21.52 22.35 -7.21
CA LEU A 199 -21.59 21.18 -8.10
C LEU A 199 -22.97 21.06 -8.75
N LEU A 200 -24.05 21.18 -7.96
CA LEU A 200 -25.42 21.14 -8.48
C LEU A 200 -25.74 22.31 -9.42
N ALA A 201 -25.13 23.47 -9.18
CA ALA A 201 -25.23 24.62 -10.07
C ALA A 201 -24.33 24.51 -11.33
N GLY A 202 -23.57 23.43 -11.49
CA GLY A 202 -22.70 23.22 -12.65
C GLY A 202 -21.49 24.16 -12.71
N LYS A 203 -21.03 24.69 -11.55
CA LYS A 203 -19.85 25.57 -11.50
C LYS A 203 -18.59 24.79 -11.89
N ARG A 204 -17.72 25.42 -12.69
CA ARG A 204 -16.39 24.89 -13.04
C ARG A 204 -15.34 25.12 -11.94
N GLN A 205 -15.58 26.10 -11.08
CA GLN A 205 -14.72 26.38 -9.93
C GLN A 205 -15.56 26.96 -8.80
N ILE A 206 -15.25 26.52 -7.58
CA ILE A 206 -15.94 26.87 -6.34
C ILE A 206 -14.85 27.43 -5.42
N VAL A 207 -14.85 28.75 -5.24
CA VAL A 207 -13.92 29.46 -4.36
C VAL A 207 -14.61 29.77 -3.04
N ILE A 208 -13.96 29.40 -1.95
CA ILE A 208 -14.46 29.52 -0.58
C ILE A 208 -13.45 30.31 0.23
N GLU A 209 -13.84 31.51 0.65
CA GLU A 209 -12.99 32.49 1.33
C GLU A 209 -13.83 33.47 2.18
N GLY A 210 -13.18 34.32 2.97
CA GLY A 210 -13.82 35.36 3.77
C GLY A 210 -13.50 35.30 5.27
N GLU A 211 -14.10 36.20 6.06
CA GLU A 211 -13.79 36.34 7.50
C GLU A 211 -14.07 35.07 8.31
N GLY A 212 -15.05 34.26 7.91
CA GLY A 212 -15.37 32.97 8.53
C GLY A 212 -14.27 31.90 8.39
N PHE A 213 -13.26 32.15 7.54
CA PHE A 213 -12.14 31.25 7.29
C PHE A 213 -10.82 31.75 7.91
N LYS A 214 -10.91 32.68 8.87
CA LYS A 214 -9.81 33.00 9.78
C LYS A 214 -9.72 31.96 10.90
N LEU A 215 -8.69 31.14 10.86
CA LEU A 215 -8.47 30.01 11.75
C LEU A 215 -7.74 30.42 13.03
N SER A 216 -7.97 29.61 14.07
CA SER A 216 -7.18 29.59 15.31
C SER A 216 -6.60 28.19 15.52
N ASN A 217 -5.64 28.05 16.43
CA ASN A 217 -4.96 26.77 16.68
C ASN A 217 -5.91 25.64 17.15
N CYS A 218 -7.15 25.98 17.50
CA CYS A 218 -8.21 25.05 17.83
C CYS A 218 -8.91 24.45 16.59
N ALA A 219 -8.74 25.05 15.41
CA ALA A 219 -9.26 24.56 14.14
C ALA A 219 -8.37 23.42 13.62
N LYS A 220 -8.61 22.20 14.12
CA LYS A 220 -7.87 20.99 13.76
C LYS A 220 -8.50 20.32 12.54
N THR A 221 -7.68 19.70 11.70
CA THR A 221 -8.11 18.86 10.57
C THR A 221 -8.95 19.61 9.52
N VAL A 222 -8.80 20.94 9.43
CA VAL A 222 -9.53 21.76 8.45
C VAL A 222 -9.26 21.27 7.04
N GLY A 223 -10.33 21.02 6.29
CA GLY A 223 -10.31 20.50 4.93
C GLY A 223 -10.33 18.98 4.82
N GLY A 224 -9.98 18.25 5.89
CA GLY A 224 -9.90 16.79 5.82
C GLY A 224 -11.25 16.09 5.86
N GLN A 225 -12.21 16.61 6.63
CA GLN A 225 -13.57 16.09 6.59
C GLN A 225 -14.23 16.42 5.23
N THR A 226 -13.97 17.62 4.70
CA THR A 226 -14.41 18.03 3.36
C THR A 226 -13.91 17.08 2.28
N ALA A 227 -12.62 16.72 2.29
CA ALA A 227 -12.04 15.82 1.30
C ALA A 227 -12.74 14.43 1.31
N ILE A 228 -12.99 13.88 2.50
CA ILE A 228 -13.71 12.61 2.67
C ILE A 228 -15.17 12.75 2.17
N ASP A 229 -15.83 13.87 2.48
CA ASP A 229 -17.21 14.09 2.05
C ASP A 229 -17.34 14.31 0.54
N ILE A 230 -16.34 14.90 -0.11
CA ILE A 230 -16.27 14.97 -1.57
C ILE A 230 -16.15 13.55 -2.16
N GLU A 231 -15.23 12.71 -1.67
CA GLU A 231 -15.15 11.31 -2.14
C GLU A 231 -16.49 10.58 -1.95
N ARG A 232 -17.13 10.74 -0.79
CA ARG A 232 -18.43 10.14 -0.49
C ARG A 232 -19.52 10.64 -1.44
N LEU A 233 -19.55 11.94 -1.72
CA LEU A 233 -20.49 12.58 -2.62
C LEU A 233 -20.38 11.99 -4.03
N LEU A 234 -19.16 11.97 -4.57
CA LEU A 234 -18.85 11.49 -5.92
C LEU A 234 -19.11 9.98 -6.09
N ALA A 235 -18.78 9.18 -5.07
CA ALA A 235 -18.89 7.74 -5.15
C ALA A 235 -20.33 7.23 -4.92
N TYR A 236 -21.10 7.87 -4.04
CA TYR A 236 -22.34 7.26 -3.53
C TYR A 236 -23.59 8.15 -3.53
N GLN A 237 -23.46 9.48 -3.61
CA GLN A 237 -24.61 10.38 -3.38
C GLN A 237 -25.10 11.10 -4.64
N LEU A 238 -24.22 11.36 -5.62
CA LEU A 238 -24.63 11.93 -6.90
C LEU A 238 -25.23 10.85 -7.81
N SER A 239 -26.34 11.20 -8.47
CA SER A 239 -26.95 10.37 -9.51
C SER A 239 -26.15 10.41 -10.82
N GLU A 240 -26.29 9.37 -11.66
CA GLU A 240 -25.63 9.32 -12.98
C GLU A 240 -25.95 10.53 -13.87
N GLN A 241 -27.13 11.12 -13.74
CA GLN A 241 -27.50 12.32 -14.50
C GLN A 241 -26.75 13.57 -14.01
N GLU A 242 -26.55 13.74 -12.70
CA GLU A 242 -25.79 14.85 -12.13
C GLU A 242 -24.30 14.73 -12.50
N LEU A 243 -23.79 13.50 -12.47
CA LEU A 243 -22.42 13.19 -12.85
C LEU A 243 -22.15 13.50 -14.32
N ALA A 244 -23.03 13.03 -15.22
CA ALA A 244 -22.89 13.27 -16.65
C ALA A 244 -23.01 14.75 -17.05
N LYS A 245 -23.71 15.56 -16.25
CA LYS A 245 -23.84 17.01 -16.47
C LYS A 245 -22.67 17.82 -15.92
N SER A 246 -21.91 17.28 -14.97
CA SER A 246 -20.84 18.02 -14.32
C SER A 246 -19.64 18.21 -15.26
N PRO A 247 -19.16 19.45 -15.47
CA PRO A 247 -18.01 19.70 -16.34
C PRO A 247 -16.67 19.39 -15.67
N ILE A 248 -16.67 19.02 -14.39
CA ILE A 248 -15.47 18.90 -13.55
C ILE A 248 -15.36 17.56 -12.83
N ILE A 249 -16.21 16.58 -13.14
CA ILE A 249 -16.11 15.24 -12.56
C ILE A 249 -15.55 14.29 -13.61
N TYR A 250 -14.44 13.64 -13.27
CA TYR A 250 -13.80 12.63 -14.12
C TYR A 250 -13.86 11.27 -13.46
N THR A 251 -13.78 10.21 -14.27
CA THR A 251 -13.69 8.82 -13.82
C THR A 251 -12.43 8.20 -14.40
N ASN A 252 -11.58 7.63 -13.56
CA ASN A 252 -10.36 6.96 -14.02
C ASN A 252 -10.65 5.53 -14.53
N GLN A 253 -9.63 4.85 -15.05
CA GLN A 253 -9.75 3.49 -15.60
C GLN A 253 -10.21 2.43 -14.58
N HIS A 254 -10.18 2.73 -13.28
CA HIS A 254 -10.61 1.85 -12.20
C HIS A 254 -12.02 2.21 -11.68
N GLY A 255 -12.70 3.17 -12.29
CA GLY A 255 -14.04 3.60 -11.87
C GLY A 255 -14.06 4.60 -10.70
N ARG A 256 -12.91 5.05 -10.17
CA ARG A 256 -12.88 6.11 -9.15
C ARG A 256 -13.24 7.44 -9.80
N ARG A 257 -14.19 8.14 -9.19
CA ARG A 257 -14.59 9.50 -9.56
C ARG A 257 -13.79 10.52 -8.77
N TYR A 258 -13.40 11.61 -9.42
CA TYR A 258 -12.61 12.69 -8.82
C TYR A 258 -12.91 14.04 -9.48
N LEU A 259 -12.54 15.13 -8.82
CA LEU A 259 -12.74 16.48 -9.35
C LEU A 259 -11.58 16.91 -10.25
N ALA A 260 -11.87 17.74 -11.25
CA ALA A 260 -10.86 18.42 -12.07
C ALA A 260 -9.92 19.25 -11.17
N PRO A 261 -8.63 19.39 -11.53
CA PRO A 261 -7.71 20.26 -10.79
C PRO A 261 -8.31 21.63 -10.51
N ASP A 262 -8.11 22.13 -9.29
CA ASP A 262 -8.55 23.48 -8.86
C ASP A 262 -10.05 23.75 -8.95
N SER A 263 -10.88 22.70 -8.93
CA SER A 263 -12.33 22.83 -8.90
C SER A 263 -12.85 23.42 -7.58
N VAL A 264 -12.20 23.09 -6.45
CA VAL A 264 -12.58 23.57 -5.12
C VAL A 264 -11.38 24.27 -4.51
N VAL A 265 -11.43 25.60 -4.40
CA VAL A 265 -10.35 26.42 -3.85
C VAL A 265 -10.80 26.95 -2.50
N ILE A 266 -10.09 26.60 -1.43
CA ILE A 266 -10.40 27.02 -0.06
C ILE A 266 -9.26 27.90 0.42
N ARG A 267 -9.56 29.17 0.71
CA ARG A 267 -8.60 30.14 1.22
C ARG A 267 -8.86 30.40 2.69
N THR A 268 -7.82 30.23 3.50
CA THR A 268 -7.89 30.43 4.95
C THR A 268 -6.74 31.30 5.43
N THR A 269 -6.91 31.93 6.60
CA THR A 269 -5.87 32.77 7.21
C THR A 269 -5.69 32.46 8.69
N GLY A 270 -4.63 32.96 9.34
CA GLY A 270 -4.48 32.92 10.80
C GLY A 270 -3.50 31.85 11.29
N SER A 271 -3.90 31.06 12.28
CA SER A 271 -3.05 29.96 12.79
C SER A 271 -3.85 28.68 12.78
N ALA A 272 -3.62 27.80 11.81
CA ALA A 272 -4.32 26.52 11.72
C ALA A 272 -3.83 25.54 12.81
N GLY A 273 -4.76 24.75 13.33
CA GLY A 273 -4.45 23.66 14.26
C GLY A 273 -3.73 22.49 13.59
N GLN A 274 -3.62 21.38 14.31
CA GLN A 274 -2.99 20.16 13.81
C GLN A 274 -3.75 19.59 12.61
N SER A 275 -3.03 18.91 11.72
CA SER A 275 -3.57 18.15 10.58
C SER A 275 -4.33 18.98 9.55
N TYR A 276 -3.97 20.25 9.37
CA TYR A 276 -4.51 21.08 8.28
C TYR A 276 -4.33 20.37 6.92
N ALA A 277 -5.38 20.34 6.10
CA ALA A 277 -5.40 19.65 4.80
C ALA A 277 -5.10 18.13 4.87
N ALA A 278 -5.38 17.46 5.99
CA ALA A 278 -5.28 15.99 6.03
C ALA A 278 -6.19 15.36 4.97
N PHE A 279 -5.76 14.27 4.34
CA PHE A 279 -6.52 13.57 3.28
C PHE A 279 -6.89 14.42 2.06
N LEU A 280 -6.22 15.55 1.83
CA LEU A 280 -6.46 16.41 0.66
C LEU A 280 -6.51 15.57 -0.63
N ASN A 281 -7.59 15.70 -1.40
CA ASN A 281 -7.86 14.87 -2.56
C ASN A 281 -7.88 15.68 -3.87
N ASP A 282 -8.00 14.95 -4.98
CA ASP A 282 -7.97 15.48 -6.33
C ASP A 282 -9.01 16.59 -6.56
N GLY A 283 -8.56 17.68 -7.15
CA GLY A 283 -9.37 18.85 -7.49
C GLY A 283 -9.62 19.85 -6.36
N MET A 284 -9.16 19.55 -5.14
CA MET A 284 -9.09 20.54 -4.06
C MET A 284 -7.77 21.31 -4.10
N ARG A 285 -7.85 22.62 -3.81
CA ARG A 285 -6.70 23.48 -3.52
C ARG A 285 -6.92 24.22 -2.20
N LEU A 286 -6.01 24.05 -1.25
CA LEU A 286 -6.03 24.75 0.03
C LEU A 286 -4.91 25.77 0.07
N GLU A 287 -5.26 27.05 0.18
CA GLU A 287 -4.34 28.17 0.31
C GLU A 287 -4.45 28.71 1.74
N HIS A 288 -3.36 28.67 2.50
CA HIS A 288 -3.32 29.20 3.87
C HIS A 288 -2.30 30.33 3.98
N LEU A 289 -2.76 31.52 4.40
CA LEU A 289 -1.88 32.62 4.79
C LEU A 289 -1.77 32.66 6.31
N GLY A 290 -0.68 32.12 6.86
CA GLY A 290 -0.57 31.92 8.30
C GLY A 290 0.32 30.75 8.71
N THR A 291 0.25 30.37 9.99
CA THR A 291 1.02 29.24 10.54
C THR A 291 0.16 28.00 10.66
N CYS A 292 0.76 26.82 10.48
CA CYS A 292 0.09 25.54 10.71
C CYS A 292 0.84 24.72 11.76
N ASN A 293 0.11 24.03 12.63
CA ASN A 293 0.72 23.05 13.54
C ASN A 293 1.05 21.73 12.81
N ASP A 294 1.46 20.71 13.57
CA ASP A 294 1.90 19.40 13.06
C ASP A 294 0.89 18.71 12.13
N GLY A 295 1.42 17.91 11.19
CA GLY A 295 0.64 16.99 10.36
C GLY A 295 -0.02 17.62 9.14
N VAL A 296 0.47 18.77 8.67
CA VAL A 296 -0.07 19.43 7.47
C VAL A 296 -0.03 18.49 6.28
N GLY A 297 -1.14 18.32 5.56
CA GLY A 297 -1.21 17.44 4.40
C GLY A 297 -1.01 15.95 4.72
N LYS A 298 -1.20 15.54 5.98
CA LYS A 298 -1.11 14.13 6.39
C LYS A 298 -2.03 13.27 5.54
N SER A 299 -1.46 12.20 4.94
CA SER A 299 -2.18 11.27 4.08
C SER A 299 -2.90 11.95 2.89
N ALA A 300 -2.42 13.11 2.43
CA ALA A 300 -2.89 13.71 1.19
C ALA A 300 -2.75 12.72 0.02
N CYS A 301 -3.76 12.65 -0.83
CA CYS A 301 -3.82 11.71 -1.96
C CYS A 301 -4.08 12.42 -3.30
N GLY A 302 -4.03 13.75 -3.33
CA GLY A 302 -4.25 14.56 -4.51
C GLY A 302 -4.30 16.05 -4.16
N GLY A 303 -4.71 16.87 -5.12
CA GLY A 303 -4.91 18.31 -4.92
C GLY A 303 -3.63 19.12 -4.72
N THR A 304 -3.80 20.38 -4.34
CA THR A 304 -2.71 21.35 -4.14
C THR A 304 -2.81 22.00 -2.77
N LEU A 305 -1.77 21.90 -1.96
CA LEU A 305 -1.61 22.56 -0.68
C LEU A 305 -0.63 23.73 -0.81
N VAL A 306 -1.02 24.90 -0.34
CA VAL A 306 -0.16 26.09 -0.29
C VAL A 306 -0.20 26.67 1.12
N VAL A 307 0.97 26.93 1.70
CA VAL A 307 1.10 27.67 2.96
C VAL A 307 2.07 28.82 2.77
N GLU A 308 1.57 30.03 2.94
CA GLU A 308 2.31 31.28 2.77
C GLU A 308 2.58 31.95 4.11
N SER A 309 3.79 32.49 4.25
CA SER A 309 4.16 33.27 5.43
C SER A 309 3.45 34.63 5.41
N PRO A 310 2.78 35.05 6.49
CA PRO A 310 2.20 36.39 6.59
C PRO A 310 3.26 37.49 6.74
N GLY A 311 4.56 37.15 6.75
CA GLY A 311 5.66 38.07 6.99
C GLY A 311 5.87 38.38 8.48
N GLY A 312 6.85 39.24 8.78
CA GLY A 312 7.12 39.73 10.15
C GLY A 312 7.93 38.78 11.06
N GLY A 313 8.35 37.62 10.57
CA GLY A 313 9.19 36.66 11.33
C GLY A 313 10.66 37.07 11.46
N ILE A 314 11.40 36.40 12.35
CA ILE A 314 12.84 36.59 12.60
C ILE A 314 13.64 36.07 11.41
N LYS A 315 14.42 36.90 10.71
CA LYS A 315 15.13 36.49 9.47
C LYS A 315 16.21 35.41 9.67
N THR A 316 16.54 35.05 10.90
CA THR A 316 17.53 34.03 11.21
C THR A 316 17.00 32.63 10.85
N PRO A 317 17.71 31.85 10.03
CA PRO A 317 17.33 30.47 9.72
C PRO A 317 17.07 29.63 10.99
N GLY A 318 16.08 28.74 10.94
CA GLY A 318 15.67 27.89 12.06
C GLY A 318 14.76 28.57 13.08
N ASN A 319 14.51 29.88 12.99
CA ASN A 319 13.67 30.62 13.93
C ASN A 319 12.26 30.93 13.42
N ASN A 320 11.94 30.57 12.16
CA ASN A 320 10.65 30.81 11.54
C ASN A 320 10.06 29.52 10.94
N VAL A 321 9.70 28.60 11.81
CA VAL A 321 8.93 27.42 11.43
C VAL A 321 7.49 27.82 11.10
N LEU A 322 7.11 27.69 9.83
CA LEU A 322 5.79 28.03 9.32
C LEU A 322 4.80 26.88 9.52
N ILE A 323 5.28 25.64 9.36
CA ILE A 323 4.51 24.42 9.57
C ILE A 323 5.19 23.46 10.53
N GLY A 324 4.42 22.77 11.36
CA GLY A 324 4.95 21.84 12.36
C GLY A 324 5.55 20.54 11.79
N ASN A 325 5.73 19.57 12.68
CA ASN A 325 6.33 18.27 12.40
C ASN A 325 5.40 17.36 11.56
N PHE A 326 5.96 16.29 10.98
CA PHE A 326 5.19 15.24 10.28
C PHE A 326 4.28 15.74 9.15
N ALA A 327 4.61 16.86 8.53
CA ALA A 327 3.91 17.30 7.33
C ALA A 327 4.05 16.24 6.21
N LEU A 328 2.98 16.02 5.45
CA LEU A 328 2.87 15.02 4.38
C LEU A 328 3.09 13.58 4.83
N PHE A 329 2.87 13.27 6.12
CA PHE A 329 3.03 11.92 6.64
C PHE A 329 2.15 10.92 5.87
N GLY A 330 2.79 9.99 5.15
CA GLY A 330 2.10 8.97 4.37
C GLY A 330 1.29 9.52 3.18
N ALA A 331 1.63 10.71 2.67
CA ALA A 331 0.98 11.25 1.47
C ALA A 331 1.21 10.31 0.27
N THR A 332 0.23 10.17 -0.60
CA THR A 332 0.22 9.24 -1.74
C THR A 332 0.06 9.95 -3.09
N GLY A 333 -0.13 11.27 -3.09
CA GLY A 333 -0.28 12.09 -4.28
C GLY A 333 -0.52 13.56 -3.92
N GLY A 334 -0.60 14.41 -4.93
CA GLY A 334 -0.83 15.85 -4.80
C GLY A 334 0.44 16.68 -4.79
N LYS A 335 0.27 17.98 -4.61
CA LYS A 335 1.33 19.00 -4.56
C LYS A 335 1.29 19.77 -3.24
N ALA A 336 2.44 20.16 -2.72
CA ALA A 336 2.56 21.01 -1.55
C ALA A 336 3.63 22.11 -1.74
N PHE A 337 3.28 23.36 -1.46
CA PHE A 337 4.17 24.51 -1.60
C PHE A 337 4.19 25.29 -0.29
N ILE A 338 5.32 25.27 0.42
CA ILE A 338 5.46 25.82 1.76
C ILE A 338 6.48 26.97 1.72
N ASN A 339 5.99 28.22 1.75
CA ASN A 339 6.85 29.41 1.73
C ASN A 339 7.37 29.73 3.14
N GLY A 340 8.14 28.78 3.69
CA GLY A 340 8.74 28.86 5.02
C GLY A 340 9.36 27.53 5.43
N GLU A 341 9.84 27.46 6.67
CA GLU A 341 10.45 26.26 7.22
C GLU A 341 9.40 25.29 7.78
N ALA A 342 9.66 24.00 7.68
CA ALA A 342 8.91 22.94 8.30
C ALA A 342 9.69 22.34 9.49
N GLY A 343 8.96 21.76 10.43
CA GLY A 343 9.54 21.00 11.53
C GLY A 343 10.20 19.67 11.10
N ASP A 344 10.39 18.79 12.08
CA ASP A 344 11.00 17.47 11.89
C ASP A 344 10.09 16.54 11.09
N ARG A 345 10.72 15.55 10.44
CA ARG A 345 10.06 14.47 9.70
C ARG A 345 9.13 14.96 8.60
N PHE A 346 9.52 16.06 7.95
CA PHE A 346 8.86 16.51 6.73
C PHE A 346 8.87 15.40 5.68
N ALA A 347 7.71 15.11 5.09
CA ALA A 347 7.52 14.08 4.07
C ALA A 347 7.90 12.64 4.52
N VAL A 348 7.79 12.35 5.82
CA VAL A 348 7.96 10.98 6.33
C VAL A 348 6.96 10.02 5.67
N ARG A 349 7.43 8.88 5.18
CA ARG A 349 6.64 7.92 4.40
C ARG A 349 5.90 8.52 3.20
N ASN A 350 6.37 9.64 2.65
CA ASN A 350 5.81 10.15 1.40
C ASN A 350 5.93 9.07 0.32
N SER A 351 4.81 8.82 -0.34
CA SER A 351 4.59 7.72 -1.28
C SER A 351 3.97 8.23 -2.58
N GLY A 352 4.03 9.54 -2.85
CA GLY A 352 3.63 10.09 -4.16
C GLY A 352 3.45 11.59 -4.26
N ALA A 353 3.46 12.35 -3.16
CA ALA A 353 3.30 13.80 -3.22
C ALA A 353 4.58 14.49 -3.73
N MET A 354 4.39 15.60 -4.46
CA MET A 354 5.45 16.55 -4.78
C MET A 354 5.42 17.72 -3.81
N ALA A 355 6.56 18.10 -3.24
CA ALA A 355 6.63 19.18 -2.27
C ALA A 355 7.81 20.13 -2.53
N VAL A 356 7.60 21.41 -2.30
CA VAL A 356 8.65 22.43 -2.21
C VAL A 356 8.54 23.15 -0.88
N VAL A 357 9.68 23.28 -0.18
CA VAL A 357 9.76 23.87 1.17
C VAL A 357 11.05 24.67 1.32
N GLU A 358 11.06 25.68 2.18
CA GLU A 358 12.18 26.62 2.33
C GLU A 358 13.08 26.34 3.55
N GLY A 359 12.89 25.20 4.18
CA GLY A 359 13.72 24.63 5.23
C GLY A 359 13.01 23.48 5.91
N VAL A 360 13.76 22.52 6.44
CA VAL A 360 13.22 21.35 7.13
C VAL A 360 14.02 21.03 8.39
N GLY A 361 13.38 20.42 9.38
CA GLY A 361 14.05 19.90 10.58
C GLY A 361 14.80 18.59 10.33
N ASP A 362 14.97 17.81 11.39
CA ASP A 362 15.61 16.50 11.36
C ASP A 362 14.73 15.46 10.65
N PHE A 363 15.35 14.47 10.02
CA PHE A 363 14.71 13.29 9.42
C PHE A 363 13.73 13.63 8.27
N ALA A 364 14.01 14.67 7.49
CA ALA A 364 13.26 14.92 6.27
C ALA A 364 13.37 13.74 5.28
N CYS A 365 12.27 13.40 4.63
CA CYS A 365 12.14 12.27 3.70
C CYS A 365 12.39 10.89 4.33
N GLU A 366 12.25 10.75 5.67
CA GLU A 366 12.39 9.47 6.36
C GLU A 366 11.37 8.44 5.83
N TYR A 367 11.80 7.23 5.48
CA TYR A 367 10.97 6.17 4.90
C TYR A 367 10.19 6.55 3.63
N MET A 368 10.64 7.56 2.89
CA MET A 368 10.00 7.95 1.62
C MET A 368 10.10 6.81 0.60
N THR A 369 8.99 6.50 -0.07
CA THR A 369 8.88 5.38 -1.03
C THR A 369 8.49 5.84 -2.45
N ASN A 370 8.00 7.07 -2.60
CA ASN A 370 7.75 7.70 -3.89
C ASN A 370 7.51 9.22 -3.72
N GLY A 371 7.33 9.94 -4.83
CA GLY A 371 7.12 11.38 -4.86
C GLY A 371 8.43 12.16 -5.04
N ALA A 372 8.34 13.47 -4.91
CA ALA A 372 9.47 14.38 -5.09
C ALA A 372 9.47 15.47 -4.01
N VAL A 373 10.59 15.68 -3.33
CA VAL A 373 10.71 16.73 -2.30
C VAL A 373 11.89 17.63 -2.64
N LEU A 374 11.62 18.92 -2.81
CA LEU A 374 12.64 19.95 -3.00
C LEU A 374 12.70 20.85 -1.77
N ASN A 375 13.82 20.80 -1.06
CA ASN A 375 14.14 21.76 -0.01
C ASN A 375 15.12 22.80 -0.54
N ILE A 376 14.71 24.07 -0.45
CA ILE A 376 15.54 25.22 -0.87
C ILE A 376 16.15 25.97 0.30
N GLY A 377 16.09 25.46 1.54
CA GLY A 377 16.77 26.08 2.69
C GLY A 377 17.43 25.09 3.63
N GLY A 378 17.47 25.43 4.92
CA GLY A 378 18.16 24.63 5.94
C GLY A 378 17.61 23.21 6.08
N PHE A 379 18.42 22.29 6.60
CA PHE A 379 18.05 20.90 6.82
C PHE A 379 18.75 20.33 8.05
N GLY A 380 18.10 19.37 8.70
CA GLY A 380 18.63 18.64 9.86
C GLY A 380 19.33 17.32 9.52
N LYS A 381 19.66 16.54 10.55
CA LYS A 381 20.32 15.22 10.40
C LYS A 381 19.32 14.15 9.98
N GLY A 382 19.84 13.04 9.45
CA GLY A 382 19.03 11.87 9.08
C GLY A 382 18.17 12.10 7.83
N PHE A 383 18.59 13.04 6.97
CA PHE A 383 17.93 13.30 5.70
C PHE A 383 17.90 12.02 4.86
N CYS A 384 16.73 11.65 4.32
CA CYS A 384 16.48 10.40 3.58
C CYS A 384 16.70 9.09 4.35
N ASN A 385 16.67 9.09 5.69
CA ASN A 385 16.82 7.86 6.47
C ASN A 385 15.73 6.82 6.13
N GLY A 386 16.14 5.63 5.71
CA GLY A 386 15.23 4.55 5.28
C GLY A 386 14.46 4.84 3.98
N MET A 387 14.85 5.86 3.20
CA MET A 387 14.22 6.18 1.92
C MET A 387 14.50 5.10 0.88
N SER A 388 13.45 4.51 0.31
CA SER A 388 13.54 3.40 -0.65
C SER A 388 12.98 3.72 -2.04
N GLY A 389 12.42 4.92 -2.25
CA GLY A 389 11.84 5.33 -3.52
C GLY A 389 11.49 6.82 -3.56
N GLY A 390 11.28 7.36 -4.77
CA GLY A 390 11.08 8.79 -5.00
C GLY A 390 12.40 9.56 -5.15
N ASN A 391 12.35 10.89 -5.13
CA ASN A 391 13.51 11.77 -5.28
C ASN A 391 13.49 12.88 -4.24
N ALA A 392 14.64 13.15 -3.63
CA ALA A 392 14.81 14.30 -2.74
C ALA A 392 15.89 15.22 -3.31
N TYR A 393 15.62 16.52 -3.28
CA TYR A 393 16.46 17.57 -3.83
C TYR A 393 16.79 18.56 -2.71
N GLN A 394 18.05 18.95 -2.62
CA GLN A 394 18.52 19.85 -1.59
C GLN A 394 19.41 20.93 -2.20
N TYR A 395 19.06 22.18 -1.92
CA TYR A 395 19.96 23.33 -2.12
C TYR A 395 20.92 23.43 -0.94
N ASP A 396 22.21 23.20 -1.18
CA ASP A 396 23.25 23.03 -0.15
C ASP A 396 24.50 23.90 -0.45
N PRO A 397 24.40 25.24 -0.34
CA PRO A 397 25.51 26.14 -0.61
C PRO A 397 26.70 25.97 0.37
N GLU A 398 26.44 25.42 1.56
CA GLU A 398 27.45 25.16 2.59
C GLU A 398 28.08 23.76 2.48
N ASN A 399 27.65 22.94 1.50
CA ASN A 399 28.11 21.58 1.28
C ASN A 399 28.00 20.65 2.52
N ARG A 400 26.94 20.81 3.31
CA ARG A 400 26.71 20.09 4.57
C ARG A 400 25.93 18.78 4.42
N LEU A 401 25.27 18.57 3.28
CA LEU A 401 24.40 17.41 3.10
C LEU A 401 25.17 16.09 3.24
N GLU A 402 26.44 16.06 2.84
CA GLU A 402 27.30 14.86 2.85
C GLU A 402 27.43 14.21 4.24
N ASP A 403 27.31 15.01 5.31
CA ASP A 403 27.42 14.56 6.70
C ASP A 403 26.05 14.29 7.36
N LEU A 404 24.95 14.69 6.72
CA LEU A 404 23.62 14.73 7.32
C LEU A 404 22.62 13.77 6.67
N TYR A 405 22.93 13.20 5.51
CA TYR A 405 22.10 12.20 4.86
C TYR A 405 22.41 10.76 5.29
N ASP A 406 21.44 9.86 5.10
CA ASP A 406 21.64 8.43 5.29
C ASP A 406 22.24 7.74 4.04
N LYS A 407 23.55 7.53 4.09
CA LYS A 407 24.34 6.84 3.05
C LYS A 407 23.93 5.39 2.83
N THR A 408 23.21 4.77 3.76
CA THR A 408 22.77 3.38 3.63
C THR A 408 21.50 3.23 2.79
N SER A 409 20.75 4.32 2.62
CA SER A 409 19.47 4.35 1.91
C SER A 409 19.55 4.98 0.52
N VAL A 410 20.33 6.06 0.36
CA VAL A 410 20.40 6.83 -0.89
C VAL A 410 21.84 7.11 -1.32
N GLU A 411 22.03 7.38 -2.60
CA GLU A 411 23.24 7.94 -3.20
C GLU A 411 22.98 9.41 -3.57
N LEU A 412 23.96 10.29 -3.34
CA LEU A 412 23.86 11.70 -3.71
C LEU A 412 24.57 11.95 -5.03
N HIS A 413 23.93 12.74 -5.88
CA HIS A 413 24.46 13.22 -7.14
C HIS A 413 24.43 14.75 -7.19
N SER A 414 25.41 15.33 -7.88
CA SER A 414 25.48 16.77 -8.10
C SER A 414 24.78 17.14 -9.39
N LEU A 415 24.08 18.28 -9.39
CA LEU A 415 23.50 18.84 -10.61
C LEU A 415 24.55 19.41 -11.57
N ALA A 416 25.80 19.54 -11.14
CA ALA A 416 26.93 19.98 -11.97
C ALA A 416 27.54 18.85 -12.81
N GLU A 417 27.11 17.61 -12.63
CA GLU A 417 27.56 16.47 -13.43
C GLU A 417 27.12 16.65 -14.89
N ASP A 418 28.01 16.39 -15.86
CA ASP A 418 27.68 16.38 -17.29
C ASP A 418 27.10 15.01 -17.69
N THR A 419 25.92 14.71 -17.16
CA THR A 419 25.17 13.48 -17.45
C THR A 419 23.74 13.81 -17.86
N ASP A 420 23.12 12.93 -18.66
CA ASP A 420 21.70 13.09 -19.03
C ASP A 420 20.77 13.03 -17.82
N THR A 421 21.13 12.22 -16.82
CA THR A 421 20.40 12.11 -15.55
C THR A 421 20.42 13.44 -14.79
N ALA A 422 21.59 14.07 -14.63
CA ALA A 422 21.68 15.39 -14.00
C ALA A 422 20.88 16.45 -14.78
N ARG A 423 20.94 16.44 -16.12
CA ARG A 423 20.14 17.33 -16.98
C ARG A 423 18.63 17.14 -16.79
N ALA A 424 18.14 15.91 -16.68
CA ALA A 424 16.73 15.62 -16.45
C ALA A 424 16.25 16.09 -15.07
N HIS A 425 17.07 15.87 -14.04
CA HIS A 425 16.79 16.35 -12.68
C HIS A 425 16.83 17.89 -12.60
N GLU A 426 17.70 18.55 -13.36
CA GLU A 426 17.77 20.01 -13.46
C GLU A 426 16.46 20.61 -13.98
N GLN A 427 15.92 20.06 -15.07
CA GLN A 427 14.63 20.51 -15.62
C GLN A 427 13.50 20.35 -14.60
N PHE A 428 13.51 19.27 -13.81
CA PHE A 428 12.47 19.06 -12.82
C PHE A 428 12.60 19.99 -11.61
N ILE A 429 13.82 20.29 -11.15
CA ILE A 429 14.04 21.29 -10.09
C ILE A 429 13.53 22.66 -10.54
N LEU A 430 13.84 23.08 -11.77
CA LEU A 430 13.34 24.33 -12.33
C LEU A 430 11.81 24.38 -12.35
N TYR A 431 11.15 23.31 -12.81
CA TYR A 431 9.68 23.20 -12.74
C TYR A 431 9.15 23.33 -11.30
N MET A 432 9.77 22.64 -10.34
CA MET A 432 9.37 22.73 -8.93
C MET A 432 9.54 24.15 -8.37
N LEU A 433 10.64 24.84 -8.70
CA LEU A 433 10.89 26.23 -8.31
C LEU A 433 9.87 27.18 -8.93
N GLU A 434 9.55 27.03 -10.22
CA GLU A 434 8.54 27.84 -10.92
C GLU A 434 7.16 27.67 -10.28
N GLN A 435 6.76 26.42 -10.01
CA GLN A 435 5.50 26.13 -9.33
C GLN A 435 5.45 26.72 -7.92
N HIS A 436 6.55 26.68 -7.17
CA HIS A 436 6.63 27.28 -5.83
C HIS A 436 6.59 28.81 -5.87
N ALA A 437 7.25 29.42 -6.85
CA ALA A 437 7.22 30.86 -7.08
C ALA A 437 5.81 31.36 -7.49
N GLU A 438 5.08 30.56 -8.26
CA GLU A 438 3.72 30.85 -8.71
C GLU A 438 2.68 30.66 -7.59
N HIS A 439 2.67 29.49 -6.94
CA HIS A 439 1.64 29.13 -5.97
C HIS A 439 1.85 29.77 -4.60
N ALA A 440 3.08 29.79 -4.10
CA ALA A 440 3.39 30.23 -2.73
C ALA A 440 4.11 31.59 -2.69
N ASN A 441 4.11 32.32 -3.81
CA ASN A 441 4.73 33.64 -3.95
C ASN A 441 6.20 33.74 -3.48
N SER A 442 6.95 32.64 -3.54
CA SER A 442 8.32 32.57 -2.98
C SER A 442 9.30 33.50 -3.69
N SER A 443 9.80 34.51 -2.97
CA SER A 443 10.91 35.36 -3.44
C SER A 443 12.22 34.58 -3.55
N LYS A 444 12.42 33.59 -2.68
CA LYS A 444 13.60 32.74 -2.67
C LYS A 444 13.69 31.88 -3.93
N ALA A 445 12.60 31.24 -4.34
CA ALA A 445 12.55 30.49 -5.59
C ALA A 445 12.81 31.38 -6.81
N ARG A 446 12.19 32.57 -6.87
CA ARG A 446 12.44 33.55 -7.95
C ARG A 446 13.91 33.96 -8.03
N ASN A 447 14.57 34.19 -6.90
CA ASN A 447 15.99 34.53 -6.85
C ASN A 447 16.89 33.38 -7.35
N LEU A 448 16.58 32.13 -6.95
CA LEU A 448 17.31 30.95 -7.42
C LEU A 448 17.17 30.77 -8.94
N ILE A 449 15.97 30.97 -9.49
CA ILE A 449 15.73 30.92 -10.94
C ILE A 449 16.51 32.02 -11.66
N ASN A 450 16.45 33.26 -11.17
CA ASN A 450 17.13 34.40 -11.81
C ASN A 450 18.66 34.25 -11.82
N ASN A 451 19.24 33.56 -10.84
CA ASN A 451 20.67 33.33 -10.70
C ASN A 451 21.08 31.88 -11.04
N TRP A 452 20.24 31.14 -11.77
CA TRP A 452 20.35 29.69 -11.91
C TRP A 452 21.72 29.20 -12.37
N ALA A 453 22.37 29.91 -13.30
CA ALA A 453 23.68 29.54 -13.82
C ALA A 453 24.74 29.36 -12.71
N ASN A 454 24.66 30.16 -11.64
CA ASN A 454 25.54 30.05 -10.48
C ASN A 454 24.96 29.11 -9.43
N GLU A 455 23.65 29.15 -9.19
CA GLU A 455 23.02 28.43 -8.09
C GLU A 455 22.93 26.91 -8.33
N ARG A 456 22.86 26.48 -9.58
CA ARG A 456 22.75 25.04 -9.94
C ARG A 456 23.85 24.18 -9.31
N GLN A 457 25.05 24.73 -9.10
CA GLN A 457 26.19 23.98 -8.54
C GLN A 457 25.99 23.59 -7.07
N HIS A 458 25.06 24.26 -6.37
CA HIS A 458 24.72 24.00 -4.98
C HIS A 458 23.57 23.01 -4.82
N PHE A 459 22.98 22.52 -5.92
CA PHE A 459 21.93 21.52 -5.85
C PHE A 459 22.50 20.11 -5.88
N LYS A 460 22.01 19.29 -4.94
CA LYS A 460 22.20 17.84 -4.93
C LYS A 460 20.85 17.15 -5.04
N PHE A 461 20.84 15.96 -5.63
CA PHE A 461 19.68 15.08 -5.65
C PHE A 461 20.03 13.69 -5.12
N ALA A 462 19.12 13.11 -4.35
CA ALA A 462 19.27 11.81 -3.73
C ALA A 462 18.50 10.76 -4.53
N LEU A 463 19.19 9.71 -4.96
CA LEU A 463 18.60 8.54 -5.62
C LEU A 463 18.58 7.34 -4.66
N PRO A 464 17.44 6.66 -4.48
CA PRO A 464 17.36 5.49 -3.61
C PRO A 464 18.20 4.31 -4.09
N LEU A 465 19.08 3.81 -3.23
CA LEU A 465 19.90 2.62 -3.50
C LEU A 465 19.05 1.38 -3.74
N TRP A 466 17.86 1.32 -3.13
CA TRP A 466 16.93 0.20 -3.29
C TRP A 466 16.45 0.01 -4.73
N LEU A 467 16.28 1.09 -5.50
CA LEU A 467 15.93 1.02 -6.92
C LEU A 467 17.04 0.29 -7.69
N TYR A 468 18.30 0.68 -7.49
CA TYR A 468 19.43 0.01 -8.13
C TYR A 468 19.57 -1.45 -7.69
N LYS A 469 19.52 -1.70 -6.38
CA LYS A 469 19.70 -3.04 -5.79
C LYS A 469 18.68 -4.06 -6.30
N THR A 470 17.45 -3.62 -6.58
CA THR A 470 16.35 -4.54 -6.93
C THR A 470 16.01 -4.60 -8.41
N GLN A 471 16.49 -3.65 -9.22
CA GLN A 471 16.05 -3.49 -10.61
C GLN A 471 17.16 -3.52 -11.65
N THR A 472 18.45 -3.45 -11.26
CA THR A 472 19.55 -3.35 -12.22
C THR A 472 20.38 -4.62 -12.29
N ALA A 473 20.78 -5.01 -13.51
CA ALA A 473 21.46 -6.27 -13.77
C ALA A 473 22.73 -6.44 -12.91
N LYS A 474 23.54 -5.39 -12.79
CA LYS A 474 24.77 -5.36 -12.00
C LYS A 474 24.54 -5.81 -10.54
N TYR A 475 23.53 -5.26 -9.89
CA TYR A 475 23.25 -5.60 -8.48
C TYR A 475 22.51 -6.93 -8.34
N LEU A 476 21.60 -7.25 -9.27
CA LEU A 476 20.86 -8.51 -9.25
C LEU A 476 21.80 -9.72 -9.35
N GLN A 477 22.81 -9.64 -10.22
CA GLN A 477 23.83 -10.68 -10.36
C GLN A 477 24.66 -10.89 -9.08
N GLN A 478 24.87 -9.84 -8.29
CA GLN A 478 25.66 -9.90 -7.05
C GLN A 478 24.85 -10.36 -5.84
N SER A 479 23.53 -10.17 -5.87
CA SER A 479 22.67 -10.33 -4.70
C SER A 479 21.74 -11.54 -4.75
N LEU A 480 21.51 -12.11 -5.93
CA LEU A 480 20.63 -13.26 -6.13
C LEU A 480 21.40 -14.45 -6.68
N ASP A 481 21.03 -15.64 -6.23
CA ASP A 481 21.58 -16.86 -6.80
C ASP A 481 21.00 -17.11 -8.19
N ARG A 482 21.81 -17.67 -9.11
CA ARG A 482 21.39 -18.05 -10.46
C ARG A 482 20.05 -18.81 -10.48
N LYS A 483 19.86 -19.72 -9.52
CA LYS A 483 18.64 -20.53 -9.40
C LYS A 483 17.40 -19.67 -9.08
N GLU A 484 17.54 -18.63 -8.27
CA GLU A 484 16.46 -17.71 -7.93
C GLU A 484 16.07 -16.85 -9.13
N ILE A 485 17.06 -16.37 -9.88
CA ILE A 485 16.83 -15.60 -11.11
C ILE A 485 16.08 -16.44 -12.15
N ILE A 486 16.56 -17.67 -12.41
CA ILE A 486 15.90 -18.61 -13.34
C ILE A 486 14.48 -18.91 -12.89
N GLU A 487 14.25 -19.07 -11.58
CA GLU A 487 12.91 -19.33 -11.04
C GLU A 487 11.96 -18.16 -11.31
N GLU A 488 12.35 -16.93 -11.00
CA GLU A 488 11.51 -15.75 -11.21
C GLU A 488 11.18 -15.53 -12.69
N LEU A 489 12.19 -15.64 -13.55
CA LEU A 489 12.01 -15.53 -15.01
C LEU A 489 11.11 -16.64 -15.57
N SER A 490 11.29 -17.88 -15.09
CA SER A 490 10.47 -19.03 -15.50
C SER A 490 9.00 -18.85 -15.14
N VAL A 491 8.72 -18.41 -13.91
CA VAL A 491 7.37 -18.15 -13.43
C VAL A 491 6.70 -17.05 -14.26
N GLU A 492 7.44 -15.98 -14.57
CA GLU A 492 6.95 -14.89 -15.39
C GLU A 492 6.70 -15.32 -16.85
N LEU A 493 7.63 -16.03 -17.48
CA LEU A 493 7.45 -16.50 -18.85
C LEU A 493 6.23 -17.42 -18.97
N ALA A 494 6.09 -18.38 -18.05
CA ALA A 494 4.91 -19.26 -18.01
C ALA A 494 3.62 -18.46 -17.81
N ARG A 495 3.64 -17.41 -16.98
CA ARG A 495 2.49 -16.50 -16.81
C ARG A 495 2.12 -15.79 -18.12
N GLN A 496 3.11 -15.25 -18.82
CA GLN A 496 2.91 -14.55 -20.10
C GLN A 496 2.34 -15.47 -21.18
N GLN A 497 2.89 -16.68 -21.30
CA GLN A 497 2.39 -17.69 -22.25
C GLN A 497 0.93 -18.06 -21.98
N ILE A 498 0.55 -18.23 -20.71
CA ILE A 498 -0.84 -18.51 -20.34
C ILE A 498 -1.74 -17.31 -20.61
N GLU A 499 -1.32 -16.09 -20.24
CA GLU A 499 -2.13 -14.89 -20.44
C GLU A 499 -2.38 -14.64 -21.93
N GLN A 500 -1.41 -14.93 -22.80
CA GLN A 500 -1.59 -14.84 -24.25
C GLN A 500 -2.74 -15.73 -24.76
N VAL A 501 -2.76 -17.00 -24.35
CA VAL A 501 -3.83 -17.95 -24.73
C VAL A 501 -5.16 -17.57 -24.08
N LYS A 502 -5.12 -17.11 -22.83
CA LYS A 502 -6.30 -16.63 -22.11
C LYS A 502 -6.95 -15.42 -22.80
N GLN A 503 -6.16 -14.47 -23.30
CA GLN A 503 -6.69 -13.33 -24.06
C GLN A 503 -7.38 -13.80 -25.34
N ALA A 504 -6.76 -14.68 -26.13
CA ALA A 504 -7.38 -15.27 -27.31
C ALA A 504 -8.74 -15.96 -26.99
N TYR A 505 -8.82 -16.69 -25.87
CA TYR A 505 -10.09 -17.29 -25.43
C TYR A 505 -11.15 -16.29 -24.98
N LYS A 506 -10.75 -15.13 -24.44
CA LYS A 506 -11.65 -14.08 -23.96
C LYS A 506 -12.17 -13.20 -25.10
N THR A 507 -11.31 -12.86 -26.07
CA THR A 507 -11.66 -12.00 -27.20
C THR A 507 -12.22 -12.80 -28.39
N ALA A 508 -12.06 -14.12 -28.38
CA ALA A 508 -12.35 -15.00 -29.52
C ALA A 508 -11.54 -14.66 -30.79
N GLU A 509 -10.38 -14.01 -30.62
CA GLU A 509 -9.44 -13.73 -31.70
C GLU A 509 -8.38 -14.84 -31.81
N PRO A 510 -7.95 -15.21 -33.03
CA PRO A 510 -6.90 -16.19 -33.20
C PRO A 510 -5.56 -15.67 -32.69
N LEU A 511 -4.76 -16.56 -32.10
CA LEU A 511 -3.38 -16.25 -31.74
C LEU A 511 -2.61 -15.74 -32.97
N PHE A 512 -1.78 -14.70 -32.77
CA PHE A 512 -0.95 -14.10 -33.83
C PHE A 512 -1.75 -13.66 -35.08
N ASN A 513 -3.00 -13.22 -34.90
CA ASN A 513 -3.90 -12.80 -35.99
C ASN A 513 -4.14 -13.91 -37.02
N GLY A 514 -4.02 -15.19 -36.62
CA GLY A 514 -4.18 -16.34 -37.52
C GLY A 514 -3.01 -16.54 -38.48
N ALA A 515 -1.85 -15.91 -38.24
CA ALA A 515 -0.67 -16.12 -39.04
C ALA A 515 -0.20 -17.58 -38.98
N ILE A 516 0.06 -18.17 -40.16
CA ILE A 516 0.61 -19.52 -40.31
C ILE A 516 1.98 -19.46 -40.98
N PRO A 517 2.93 -20.34 -40.62
CA PRO A 517 4.19 -20.45 -41.34
C PRO A 517 3.95 -20.83 -42.81
N GLY A 518 4.75 -20.29 -43.72
CA GLY A 518 4.74 -20.71 -45.12
C GLY A 518 5.17 -22.18 -45.26
N TYR A 519 4.70 -22.84 -46.31
CA TYR A 519 5.11 -24.22 -46.59
C TYR A 519 6.65 -24.33 -46.68
N GLY A 520 7.23 -25.30 -45.95
CA GLY A 520 8.68 -25.52 -45.90
C GLY A 520 9.46 -24.51 -45.04
N THR A 521 8.80 -23.51 -44.44
CA THR A 521 9.45 -22.62 -43.48
C THR A 521 9.55 -23.29 -42.11
N VAL A 522 10.78 -23.47 -41.64
CA VAL A 522 11.11 -24.04 -40.33
C VAL A 522 11.92 -23.01 -39.54
N ASP A 523 11.95 -23.14 -38.21
CA ASP A 523 12.87 -22.37 -37.35
C ASP A 523 12.70 -20.84 -37.44
N THR A 524 11.46 -20.39 -37.66
CA THR A 524 11.12 -18.96 -37.68
C THR A 524 10.55 -18.51 -36.33
N LYS A 525 10.66 -17.21 -36.02
CA LYS A 525 10.03 -16.61 -34.82
C LYS A 525 8.55 -16.94 -34.68
N LEU A 526 7.80 -16.97 -35.79
CA LEU A 526 6.39 -17.35 -35.80
C LEU A 526 6.21 -18.83 -35.43
N THR A 527 7.05 -19.72 -35.99
CA THR A 527 7.02 -21.15 -35.69
C THR A 527 7.27 -21.41 -34.20
N TYR A 528 8.31 -20.80 -33.63
CA TYR A 528 8.61 -20.94 -32.20
C TYR A 528 7.44 -20.47 -31.32
N LYS A 529 6.86 -19.32 -31.65
CA LYS A 529 5.69 -18.77 -30.94
C LYS A 529 4.46 -19.69 -31.00
N LEU A 530 4.18 -20.30 -32.15
CA LEU A 530 3.08 -21.24 -32.33
C LEU A 530 3.31 -22.53 -31.55
N VAL A 531 4.50 -23.13 -31.65
CA VAL A 531 4.89 -24.34 -30.91
C VAL A 531 4.77 -24.11 -29.39
N ASN A 532 5.29 -22.98 -28.90
CA ASN A 532 5.21 -22.61 -27.49
C ASN A 532 3.77 -22.37 -27.03
N SER A 533 2.92 -21.77 -27.87
CA SER A 533 1.49 -21.59 -27.54
C SER A 533 0.74 -22.93 -27.51
N TYR A 534 1.07 -23.84 -28.42
CA TYR A 534 0.53 -25.20 -28.41
C TYR A 534 0.94 -25.95 -27.14
N ALA A 535 2.18 -25.78 -26.66
CA ALA A 535 2.63 -26.39 -25.41
C ALA A 535 1.75 -25.96 -24.21
N VAL A 536 1.28 -24.71 -24.16
CA VAL A 536 0.32 -24.26 -23.13
C VAL A 536 -0.97 -25.07 -23.19
N LEU A 537 -1.54 -25.23 -24.39
CA LEU A 537 -2.77 -25.99 -24.60
C LEU A 537 -2.58 -27.47 -24.24
N GLU A 538 -1.48 -28.07 -24.68
CA GLU A 538 -1.13 -29.46 -24.38
C GLU A 538 -1.00 -29.69 -22.88
N LYS A 539 -0.22 -28.86 -22.17
CA LYS A 539 -0.08 -28.96 -20.71
C LYS A 539 -1.40 -28.72 -19.99
N ALA A 540 -2.22 -27.77 -20.44
CA ALA A 540 -3.55 -27.57 -19.87
C ALA A 540 -4.46 -28.80 -20.05
N GLN A 541 -4.42 -29.44 -21.22
CA GLN A 541 -5.14 -30.69 -21.46
C GLN A 541 -4.60 -31.84 -20.62
N GLN A 542 -3.28 -31.96 -20.44
CA GLN A 542 -2.66 -32.98 -19.59
C GLN A 542 -3.11 -32.82 -18.13
N VAL A 543 -3.02 -31.59 -17.60
CA VAL A 543 -3.50 -31.27 -16.24
C VAL A 543 -5.00 -31.55 -16.10
N ALA A 544 -5.79 -31.24 -17.13
CA ALA A 544 -7.23 -31.54 -17.15
C ALA A 544 -7.50 -33.05 -17.14
N ARG A 545 -6.78 -33.86 -17.94
CA ARG A 545 -6.89 -35.32 -17.92
C ARG A 545 -6.60 -35.89 -16.54
N ASP A 546 -5.53 -35.42 -15.89
CA ASP A 546 -5.19 -35.86 -14.54
C ASP A 546 -6.27 -35.51 -13.52
N MET A 547 -6.89 -34.33 -13.65
CA MET A 547 -8.01 -33.92 -12.79
C MET A 547 -9.27 -34.76 -13.01
N LEU A 548 -9.57 -35.14 -14.25
CA LEU A 548 -10.76 -35.91 -14.61
C LEU A 548 -10.55 -37.44 -14.49
N LYS A 549 -9.33 -37.90 -14.16
CA LYS A 549 -8.97 -39.33 -14.09
C LYS A 549 -9.83 -40.15 -13.13
N THR A 550 -10.39 -39.51 -12.11
CA THR A 550 -11.23 -40.16 -11.09
C THR A 550 -12.72 -40.19 -11.45
N LEU A 551 -13.12 -39.53 -12.55
CA LEU A 551 -14.51 -39.48 -13.00
C LEU A 551 -14.87 -40.67 -13.92
N PRO A 552 -16.17 -41.00 -14.05
CA PRO A 552 -16.65 -42.03 -14.97
C PRO A 552 -16.14 -41.82 -16.40
N GLU A 553 -16.00 -42.90 -17.18
CA GLU A 553 -15.46 -42.84 -18.55
C GLU A 553 -16.28 -41.96 -19.50
N ALA A 554 -17.60 -41.92 -19.29
CA ALA A 554 -18.51 -41.02 -20.00
C ALA A 554 -18.20 -39.52 -19.78
N GLU A 555 -17.51 -39.17 -18.70
CA GLU A 555 -17.10 -37.80 -18.39
C GLU A 555 -15.65 -37.50 -18.84
N ARG A 556 -14.94 -38.48 -19.43
CA ARG A 556 -13.55 -38.35 -19.90
C ARG A 556 -13.44 -38.14 -21.42
N THR A 557 -14.47 -37.58 -22.05
CA THR A 557 -14.46 -37.24 -23.49
C THR A 557 -13.48 -36.10 -23.79
N THR A 558 -13.03 -36.00 -25.05
CA THR A 558 -12.18 -34.91 -25.52
C THR A 558 -12.79 -33.54 -25.25
N ALA A 559 -14.10 -33.39 -25.47
CA ALA A 559 -14.81 -32.14 -25.24
C ALA A 559 -14.79 -31.71 -23.75
N HIS A 560 -14.92 -32.66 -22.82
CA HIS A 560 -14.82 -32.37 -21.39
C HIS A 560 -13.40 -31.98 -20.97
N ILE A 561 -12.39 -32.65 -21.53
CA ILE A 561 -10.98 -32.31 -21.30
C ILE A 561 -10.66 -30.90 -21.82
N GLU A 562 -11.11 -30.56 -23.02
CA GLU A 562 -10.93 -29.23 -23.61
C GLU A 562 -11.64 -28.14 -22.81
N ALA A 563 -12.88 -28.40 -22.37
CA ALA A 563 -13.62 -27.47 -21.52
C ALA A 563 -12.90 -27.25 -20.18
N ALA A 564 -12.38 -28.32 -19.55
CA ALA A 564 -11.62 -28.24 -18.32
C ALA A 564 -10.27 -27.51 -18.52
N ALA A 565 -9.55 -27.77 -19.61
CA ALA A 565 -8.31 -27.10 -19.97
C ALA A 565 -8.52 -25.59 -20.20
N ARG A 566 -9.57 -25.22 -20.94
CA ARG A 566 -9.97 -23.81 -21.13
C ARG A 566 -10.25 -23.14 -19.79
N LYS A 567 -10.97 -23.82 -18.89
CA LYS A 567 -11.26 -23.31 -17.54
C LYS A 567 -9.99 -23.13 -16.72
N LEU A 568 -9.03 -24.07 -16.78
CA LEU A 568 -7.73 -23.94 -16.12
C LEU A 568 -6.98 -22.70 -16.59
N ILE A 569 -6.92 -22.46 -17.89
CA ILE A 569 -6.23 -21.30 -18.47
C ILE A 569 -6.89 -19.97 -18.04
N ILE A 570 -8.23 -19.90 -18.06
CA ILE A 570 -8.96 -18.65 -17.80
C ILE A 570 -9.02 -18.33 -16.30
N GLU A 571 -9.28 -19.33 -15.46
CA GLU A 571 -9.67 -19.11 -14.05
C GLU A 571 -8.64 -19.63 -13.03
N ARG A 572 -7.85 -20.67 -13.35
CA ARG A 572 -6.99 -21.37 -12.37
C ARG A 572 -5.65 -21.82 -12.96
N PRO A 573 -4.81 -20.87 -13.42
CA PRO A 573 -3.68 -21.19 -14.28
C PRO A 573 -2.50 -21.84 -13.55
N ARG A 574 -2.45 -21.84 -12.22
CA ARG A 574 -1.24 -22.24 -11.48
C ARG A 574 -0.75 -23.65 -11.79
N LYS A 575 -1.60 -24.66 -11.84
CA LYS A 575 -1.16 -26.02 -12.18
C LYS A 575 -0.55 -26.10 -13.58
N VAL A 576 -1.11 -25.33 -14.52
CA VAL A 576 -0.58 -25.20 -15.88
C VAL A 576 0.75 -24.46 -15.84
N GLN A 577 0.85 -23.38 -15.05
CA GLN A 577 2.08 -22.62 -14.85
C GLN A 577 3.19 -23.50 -14.25
N GLU A 578 2.91 -24.25 -13.18
CA GLU A 578 3.86 -25.18 -12.55
C GLU A 578 4.36 -26.25 -13.53
N ALA A 579 3.47 -26.74 -14.42
CA ALA A 579 3.84 -27.68 -15.48
C ALA A 579 4.76 -27.05 -16.55
N LEU A 580 4.50 -25.79 -16.93
CA LEU A 580 5.30 -25.04 -17.90
C LEU A 580 6.67 -24.65 -17.34
N VAL A 581 6.72 -24.26 -16.06
CA VAL A 581 7.93 -23.78 -15.37
C VAL A 581 9.09 -24.78 -15.46
N LYS A 582 8.81 -26.09 -15.51
CA LYS A 582 9.86 -27.11 -15.66
C LYS A 582 10.68 -26.89 -16.94
N ASN A 583 10.03 -26.75 -18.09
CA ASN A 583 10.70 -26.63 -19.38
C ASN A 583 11.29 -25.22 -19.56
N THR A 584 10.66 -24.18 -18.98
CA THR A 584 11.24 -22.83 -19.01
C THR A 584 12.53 -22.73 -18.19
N ARG A 585 12.63 -23.42 -17.04
CA ARG A 585 13.89 -23.45 -16.26
C ARG A 585 15.04 -24.05 -17.06
N GLU A 586 14.76 -25.13 -17.78
CA GLU A 586 15.75 -25.79 -18.64
C GLU A 586 16.14 -24.87 -19.81
N ALA A 587 15.18 -24.21 -20.44
CA ALA A 587 15.45 -23.21 -21.47
C ALA A 587 16.37 -22.09 -20.95
N TYR A 588 16.06 -21.50 -19.79
CA TYR A 588 16.88 -20.45 -19.16
C TYR A 588 18.24 -20.96 -18.66
N SER A 589 18.41 -22.26 -18.43
CA SER A 589 19.71 -22.81 -18.01
C SER A 589 20.79 -22.68 -19.08
N ASN A 590 20.42 -22.44 -20.34
CA ASN A 590 21.35 -22.18 -21.45
C ASN A 590 21.92 -20.75 -21.46
N TYR A 591 21.44 -19.85 -20.60
CA TYR A 591 21.88 -18.45 -20.57
C TYR A 591 23.05 -18.26 -19.60
N SER A 592 23.98 -17.35 -19.90
CA SER A 592 25.02 -16.92 -18.95
C SER A 592 24.39 -16.17 -17.77
N ASP A 593 25.13 -16.03 -16.67
CA ASP A 593 24.66 -15.24 -15.51
C ASP A 593 24.40 -13.78 -15.88
N ASP A 594 25.23 -13.20 -16.76
CA ASP A 594 25.05 -11.84 -17.29
C ASP A 594 23.73 -11.71 -18.06
N HIS A 595 23.42 -12.66 -18.95
CA HIS A 595 22.17 -12.63 -19.70
C HIS A 595 20.96 -12.74 -18.76
N LEU A 596 21.01 -13.63 -17.77
CA LEU A 596 19.93 -13.81 -16.81
C LEU A 596 19.68 -12.55 -15.98
N ALA A 597 20.75 -11.88 -15.54
CA ALA A 597 20.65 -10.64 -14.79
C ALA A 597 20.03 -9.50 -15.63
N ILE A 598 20.38 -9.39 -16.91
CA ILE A 598 19.80 -8.41 -17.85
C ILE A 598 18.31 -8.70 -18.08
N LEU A 599 17.95 -9.96 -18.34
CA LEU A 599 16.54 -10.37 -18.52
C LEU A 599 15.71 -10.07 -17.27
N LEU A 600 16.25 -10.34 -16.08
CA LEU A 600 15.57 -10.06 -14.83
C LEU A 600 15.42 -8.56 -14.56
N ALA A 601 16.44 -7.77 -14.86
CA ALA A 601 16.41 -6.31 -14.73
C ALA A 601 15.31 -5.70 -15.62
N ASP A 602 15.23 -6.12 -16.88
CA ASP A 602 14.17 -5.68 -17.80
C ASP A 602 12.78 -6.07 -17.29
N LYS A 603 12.61 -7.32 -16.89
CA LYS A 603 11.36 -7.83 -16.30
C LYS A 603 10.94 -7.00 -15.09
N ARG A 604 11.81 -6.80 -14.11
CA ARG A 604 11.46 -6.08 -12.86
C ARG A 604 11.18 -4.60 -13.13
N LEU A 605 11.90 -3.98 -14.06
CA LEU A 605 11.59 -2.61 -14.49
C LEU A 605 10.21 -2.52 -15.16
N ASN A 606 9.83 -3.52 -15.97
CA ASN A 606 8.48 -3.63 -16.55
C ASN A 606 7.39 -3.84 -15.48
N ASP A 607 7.66 -4.64 -14.45
CA ASP A 607 6.77 -4.77 -13.30
C ASP A 607 6.60 -3.44 -12.57
N TYR A 608 7.69 -2.70 -12.37
CA TYR A 608 7.65 -1.39 -11.72
C TYR A 608 6.81 -0.38 -12.52
N LYS A 609 7.00 -0.33 -13.85
CA LYS A 609 6.18 0.47 -14.77
C LYS A 609 4.70 0.07 -14.70
N THR A 610 4.40 -1.22 -14.69
CA THR A 610 3.02 -1.74 -14.58
C THR A 610 2.38 -1.34 -13.25
N ALA A 611 3.13 -1.45 -12.15
CA ALA A 611 2.67 -1.03 -10.82
C ALA A 611 2.45 0.49 -10.73
N LEU A 612 3.20 1.31 -11.48
CA LEU A 612 2.98 2.75 -11.63
C LEU A 612 1.68 3.05 -12.37
N ILE A 613 1.40 2.35 -13.47
CA ILE A 613 0.21 2.55 -14.31
C ILE A 613 -1.08 2.15 -13.56
N ASN A 614 -1.05 1.06 -12.80
CA ASN A 614 -2.21 0.48 -12.12
C ASN A 614 -2.61 1.18 -10.81
N ARG A 615 -2.02 2.34 -10.47
CA ARG A 615 -2.36 3.06 -9.23
C ARG A 615 -3.74 3.69 -9.33
N SER A 616 -4.49 3.69 -8.24
CA SER A 616 -5.76 4.42 -8.17
C SER A 616 -5.56 5.93 -8.07
N VAL A 617 -4.46 6.36 -7.43
CA VAL A 617 -4.02 7.76 -7.35
C VAL A 617 -3.07 8.04 -8.49
N GLN A 618 -3.47 8.92 -9.40
CA GLN A 618 -2.71 9.28 -10.61
C GLN A 618 -2.01 10.65 -10.49
N SER A 619 -2.37 11.45 -9.49
CA SER A 619 -1.78 12.75 -9.17
C SER A 619 -0.40 12.63 -8.49
N ILE A 620 0.48 11.80 -9.03
CA ILE A 620 1.83 11.57 -8.52
C ILE A 620 2.82 12.29 -9.43
N TYR A 621 3.59 13.20 -8.85
CA TYR A 621 4.55 14.03 -9.59
C TYR A 621 5.98 13.66 -9.17
N SER A 622 6.55 12.65 -9.81
CA SER A 622 7.92 12.17 -9.54
C SER A 622 8.71 12.03 -10.84
N ILE A 623 9.00 13.15 -11.51
CA ILE A 623 9.66 13.14 -12.82
C ILE A 623 11.07 12.53 -12.74
N GLY A 624 11.80 12.72 -11.65
CA GLY A 624 13.10 12.07 -11.45
C GLY A 624 13.02 10.53 -11.49
N SER A 625 11.94 9.95 -10.96
CA SER A 625 11.74 8.49 -11.05
C SER A 625 11.45 8.07 -12.49
N THR A 626 10.72 8.89 -13.26
CA THR A 626 10.50 8.68 -14.68
C THR A 626 11.81 8.77 -15.48
N ALA A 627 12.68 9.73 -15.17
CA ALA A 627 13.99 9.87 -15.81
C ALA A 627 14.85 8.63 -15.56
N TRP A 628 14.91 8.16 -14.31
CA TRP A 628 15.61 6.91 -13.97
C TRP A 628 15.04 5.70 -14.71
N ILE A 629 13.71 5.59 -14.82
CA ILE A 629 13.07 4.50 -15.58
C ILE A 629 13.50 4.55 -17.05
N ILE A 630 13.48 5.72 -17.68
CA ILE A 630 13.87 5.89 -19.09
C ILE A 630 15.34 5.51 -19.29
N GLU A 631 16.23 5.92 -18.39
CA GLU A 631 17.64 5.58 -18.42
C GLU A 631 17.84 4.05 -18.33
N GLN A 632 17.24 3.40 -17.33
CA GLN A 632 17.34 1.96 -17.16
C GLN A 632 16.71 1.18 -18.32
N ASP A 633 15.61 1.68 -18.89
CA ASP A 633 14.97 1.07 -20.05
C ASP A 633 15.89 1.10 -21.27
N ASN A 634 16.61 2.22 -21.49
CA ASN A 634 17.60 2.32 -22.56
C ASN A 634 18.81 1.39 -22.33
N ILE A 635 19.32 1.32 -21.09
CA ILE A 635 20.41 0.40 -20.72
C ILE A 635 20.00 -1.05 -20.98
N ASN A 636 18.83 -1.46 -20.49
CA ASN A 636 18.31 -2.82 -20.66
C ASN A 636 18.07 -3.14 -22.13
N ARG A 637 17.44 -2.23 -22.89
CA ARG A 637 17.17 -2.43 -24.33
C ARG A 637 18.45 -2.63 -25.13
N ASN A 638 19.49 -1.85 -24.86
CA ASN A 638 20.79 -2.01 -25.52
C ASN A 638 21.44 -3.35 -25.15
N ALA A 639 21.41 -3.72 -23.87
CA ALA A 639 21.97 -4.97 -23.38
C ALA A 639 21.23 -6.22 -23.92
N LEU A 640 19.92 -6.14 -24.13
CA LEU A 640 19.09 -7.21 -24.70
C LEU A 640 19.38 -7.51 -26.18
N SER A 641 19.94 -6.56 -26.93
CA SER A 641 20.15 -6.70 -28.38
C SER A 641 21.06 -7.87 -28.78
N GLY A 642 21.95 -8.30 -27.88
CA GLY A 642 22.86 -9.45 -28.07
C GLY A 642 22.37 -10.76 -27.45
N ILE A 643 21.20 -10.78 -26.81
CA ILE A 643 20.70 -11.94 -26.08
C ILE A 643 19.77 -12.77 -26.99
N PRO A 644 20.05 -14.07 -27.21
CA PRO A 644 19.15 -14.93 -27.99
C PRO A 644 17.75 -14.99 -27.38
N GLY A 645 16.73 -15.10 -28.23
CA GLY A 645 15.33 -15.20 -27.78
C GLY A 645 15.05 -16.53 -27.07
N ILE A 646 14.32 -16.47 -25.96
CA ILE A 646 13.99 -17.66 -25.15
C ILE A 646 13.05 -18.61 -25.89
N GLU A 647 12.29 -18.08 -26.84
CA GLU A 647 11.27 -18.83 -27.57
C GLU A 647 11.86 -19.97 -28.39
N GLU A 648 13.07 -19.81 -28.92
CA GLU A 648 13.78 -20.83 -29.70
C GLU A 648 14.19 -22.02 -28.82
N TYR A 649 14.89 -21.76 -27.72
CA TYR A 649 15.28 -22.80 -26.76
C TYR A 649 14.06 -23.55 -26.21
N LEU A 650 13.00 -22.80 -25.86
CA LEU A 650 11.79 -23.41 -25.34
C LEU A 650 11.08 -24.25 -26.41
N ALA A 651 10.99 -23.77 -27.65
CA ALA A 651 10.38 -24.49 -28.76
C ALA A 651 11.13 -25.79 -29.08
N GLY A 652 12.46 -25.78 -29.00
CA GLY A 652 13.28 -26.98 -29.16
C GLY A 652 12.98 -28.04 -28.09
N LEU A 653 12.81 -27.63 -26.83
CA LEU A 653 12.47 -28.54 -25.72
C LEU A 653 11.05 -29.10 -25.84
N VAL A 654 10.05 -28.24 -26.02
CA VAL A 654 8.64 -28.67 -26.07
C VAL A 654 8.28 -29.35 -27.38
N GLY A 655 8.91 -28.97 -28.49
CA GLY A 655 8.62 -29.52 -29.81
C GLY A 655 8.89 -31.02 -29.90
N LEU A 656 9.94 -31.49 -29.23
CA LEU A 656 10.28 -32.92 -29.17
C LEU A 656 9.23 -33.71 -28.38
N ASP A 657 8.79 -33.21 -27.23
CA ASP A 657 7.69 -33.79 -26.45
C ASP A 657 6.38 -33.84 -27.25
N ILE A 658 6.03 -32.73 -27.93
CA ILE A 658 4.83 -32.61 -28.75
C ILE A 658 4.87 -33.62 -29.90
N ALA A 659 6.00 -33.73 -30.61
CA ALA A 659 6.15 -34.67 -31.72
C ALA A 659 5.99 -36.13 -31.25
N GLN A 660 6.60 -36.50 -30.11
CA GLN A 660 6.44 -37.83 -29.53
C GLN A 660 5.01 -38.13 -29.11
N SER A 661 4.33 -37.15 -28.50
CA SER A 661 2.92 -37.23 -28.08
C SER A 661 1.99 -37.43 -29.29
N MET A 662 2.22 -36.67 -30.37
CA MET A 662 1.46 -36.81 -31.62
C MET A 662 1.66 -38.19 -32.25
N ILE A 663 2.91 -38.67 -32.37
CA ILE A 663 3.20 -39.99 -32.92
C ILE A 663 2.52 -41.10 -32.11
N SER A 664 2.53 -40.98 -30.78
CA SER A 664 1.93 -41.94 -29.86
C SER A 664 0.41 -41.93 -29.83
N SER A 665 -0.23 -40.89 -30.38
CA SER A 665 -1.70 -40.78 -30.48
C SER A 665 -2.27 -41.30 -31.80
N VAL A 666 -1.40 -41.51 -32.79
CA VAL A 666 -1.72 -42.08 -34.12
C VAL A 666 -1.47 -43.59 -34.16
N ALA A 667 -0.64 -44.11 -33.24
CA ALA A 667 -0.45 -45.53 -32.96
C ALA A 667 -1.44 -46.03 -31.90
#